data_AF-A0A0R2CIM4-F1
#
_entry.id   AF-A0A0R2CIM4-F1
#
_cell.length_a   1.000
_cell.length_b   1.000
_cell.length_c   1.000
_cell.angle_alpha   90.00
_cell.angle_beta   90.00
_cell.angle_gamma   90.00
#
_symmetry.space_group_name_H-M   'P 1'
#
loop_
_entity.id
_entity.type
_entity.pdbx_description
1 polymer ?
#
loop_
_entity_poly.entity_id
_entity_poly.type
_entity_poly.pdbx_seq_one_letter_code
_entity_poly.pdbx_strand_id
1 'polypeptide(L)'
;MADTSIYTDPTSMDKANVQLSIWNGTKWVELSNGYTINQINTNIHEVADKVAEAQQGITQATTDAQNAVDTANTAITQSTANSQDITTVKADITKAQSDISTVSNDLDTTKTNLQTVSDEATKNGSDIKDIQTDTTSIKSTLANTQGDVTRLQQTATTMQSDIKDNADNISSVTQTASGLSTDMKNAQGDITTLKSTATGLSTTVASVQTQVNNSAVGTNLFINTGDGSSTYPYVSLPSSQVSVNGIINSDNTGIIKITAPSNNEFYFRFSYPGTSTNKMYNLIAGETYTISGYANLTDGQLKFRAQTVNGSGGWNDFAGSQSSDLGVTDSDGTTFTKFSYTFTIPSVATGIYLSLQAYNFTDGKSILSFKQMKLEKGSNATDYSANPADNATVTSVSQVKQEADSISSTVTNNKTSSDSQFSTINQTISGIQSTVSNKADNSTVTQLATLVNSKVNSSDYNSEITQLASDINLRVETSDLLSQINQQAGGNTLIQVASGKGKLYLDSSTVVFSGNAFIPSANIASISADKITTGTMTAGAINLGNGTFKVDTSGNLTANNANLTGNLTSGSSSDFNYEVSGDGILFRYGTNAFAKLEGLALNNWNYASLASDAVTLGRSIPSEVVSGKVSYISTSTLDGVTLNRVNGYDNNAESTITVGSTPASGSDVIKLTTLNGTKSAESSIEVYGYDAKNNKDTEYIELISIDSSSNSSYINIAPTEIVLNTPKSDLVIDNSIYKAVTLSTSEPNGIQLSTSVGYITIDSKTELDLTAKTNINVSSTSGNVNFNSPSGTNVTFQPNGGGGVVFGALANFTKNAIVGADQSGDQIWVRGAGNFNGKVSCQSLTQTSLLSKKTNITKLNIQDVINAINSTEIYEYSFKRDLEQGVNKRYASYIIDDVNDVAQYKEPSEFLSDDKQGRDDGTQLAYLTLMVQEMYKEIQELKNK
;
A
#
# COMPACT_ATOMS: atom_id res chain seq x y z
N MET A 1 5.76 -6.13 -141.06
CA MET A 1 5.37 -6.78 -142.32
C MET A 1 5.62 -8.26 -142.15
N ALA A 2 4.67 -9.19 -142.18
CA ALA A 2 3.24 -9.24 -142.47
C ALA A 2 2.68 -10.28 -141.49
N ASP A 3 1.61 -10.01 -140.73
CA ASP A 3 0.22 -9.99 -141.20
C ASP A 3 -0.19 -11.34 -141.81
N THR A 4 -0.94 -12.16 -141.07
CA THR A 4 -2.38 -12.27 -141.31
C THR A 4 -3.05 -13.24 -140.33
N SER A 5 -4.08 -12.68 -139.71
CA SER A 5 -5.20 -13.22 -138.96
C SER A 5 -5.84 -14.50 -139.50
N ILE A 6 -6.29 -15.38 -138.59
CA ILE A 6 -7.50 -16.21 -138.78
C ILE A 6 -8.36 -16.17 -137.49
N TYR A 7 -9.64 -15.86 -137.70
CA TYR A 7 -10.81 -15.78 -136.81
C TYR A 7 -11.31 -17.15 -136.32
N THR A 8 -11.96 -17.23 -135.13
CA THR A 8 -13.08 -18.15 -134.81
C THR A 8 -13.92 -17.64 -133.61
N ASP A 9 -14.84 -16.69 -133.81
CA ASP A 9 -16.29 -16.92 -133.71
C ASP A 9 -16.72 -18.42 -133.77
N PRO A 10 -17.35 -18.98 -132.72
CA PRO A 10 -17.79 -20.38 -132.69
C PRO A 10 -19.00 -20.69 -133.58
N THR A 11 -19.61 -19.68 -134.21
CA THR A 11 -20.85 -19.83 -135.00
C THR A 11 -20.65 -19.80 -136.51
N SER A 12 -19.40 -19.65 -136.98
CA SER A 12 -19.07 -19.54 -138.41
C SER A 12 -17.96 -20.48 -138.94
N MET A 13 -17.52 -21.49 -138.16
CA MET A 13 -16.79 -22.65 -138.72
C MET A 13 -17.77 -23.64 -139.36
N ASP A 14 -18.18 -23.26 -140.56
CA ASP A 14 -18.87 -24.11 -141.52
C ASP A 14 -17.94 -25.28 -141.90
N LYS A 15 -18.36 -26.51 -141.59
CA LYS A 15 -18.08 -27.76 -142.32
C LYS A 15 -16.76 -27.85 -143.09
N ALA A 16 -15.62 -27.63 -142.45
CA ALA A 16 -14.36 -28.19 -142.92
C ALA A 16 -14.34 -29.68 -142.54
N ASN A 17 -15.10 -30.48 -143.29
CA ASN A 17 -15.03 -31.93 -143.29
C ASN A 17 -13.63 -32.30 -143.81
N VAL A 18 -12.62 -32.26 -142.94
CA VAL A 18 -11.31 -32.86 -143.23
C VAL A 18 -11.53 -34.37 -143.16
N GLN A 19 -12.07 -34.92 -144.24
CA GLN A 19 -12.27 -36.36 -144.42
C GLN A 19 -10.90 -36.98 -144.68
N LEU A 20 -10.21 -37.46 -143.64
CA LEU A 20 -9.10 -38.38 -143.82
C LEU A 20 -9.68 -39.66 -144.41
N SER A 21 -9.45 -39.92 -145.70
CA SER A 21 -9.80 -41.17 -146.34
C SER A 21 -8.53 -41.89 -146.78
N ILE A 22 -8.46 -43.21 -146.54
CA ILE A 22 -7.38 -44.04 -147.09
C ILE A 22 -7.91 -44.87 -148.26
N TRP A 23 -7.11 -44.95 -149.32
CA TRP A 23 -7.40 -45.80 -150.48
C TRP A 23 -6.94 -47.23 -150.20
N ASN A 24 -7.87 -48.20 -150.23
CA ASN A 24 -7.56 -49.59 -149.90
C ASN A 24 -7.29 -50.49 -151.13
N GLY A 25 -7.07 -49.89 -152.30
CA GLY A 25 -6.86 -50.63 -153.56
C GLY A 25 -8.13 -50.89 -154.36
N THR A 26 -9.34 -50.67 -153.80
CA THR A 26 -10.61 -50.76 -154.57
C THR A 26 -11.62 -49.63 -154.30
N LYS A 27 -11.53 -48.92 -153.16
CA LYS A 27 -12.29 -47.68 -152.89
C LYS A 27 -11.62 -46.80 -151.82
N TRP A 28 -11.99 -45.52 -151.77
CA TRP A 28 -11.66 -44.62 -150.65
C TRP A 28 -12.54 -44.97 -149.45
N VAL A 29 -11.94 -45.11 -148.27
CA VAL A 29 -12.63 -45.37 -146.99
C VAL A 29 -12.34 -44.23 -146.02
N GLU A 30 -13.37 -43.54 -145.52
CA GLU A 30 -13.25 -42.48 -144.51
C GLU A 30 -12.81 -43.02 -143.13
N LEU A 31 -11.90 -42.30 -142.45
CA LEU A 31 -11.28 -42.67 -141.17
C LEU A 31 -11.70 -41.82 -139.95
N SER A 32 -12.54 -40.80 -140.09
CA SER A 32 -13.00 -40.03 -138.91
C SER A 32 -14.36 -39.35 -139.11
N ASN A 33 -15.34 -39.67 -138.25
CA ASN A 33 -16.61 -38.95 -138.12
C ASN A 33 -16.55 -37.97 -136.93
N GLY A 34 -17.22 -36.82 -137.01
CA GLY A 34 -17.17 -35.74 -136.02
C GLY A 34 -17.67 -36.08 -134.60
N TYR A 35 -18.16 -37.30 -134.36
CA TYR A 35 -18.59 -37.77 -133.05
C TYR A 35 -17.42 -37.92 -132.06
N THR A 36 -16.23 -38.31 -132.54
CA THR A 36 -15.08 -38.62 -131.67
C THR A 36 -14.45 -37.36 -131.06
N ILE A 37 -14.38 -36.26 -131.80
CA ILE A 37 -13.82 -34.98 -131.33
C ILE A 37 -14.76 -34.32 -130.31
N ASN A 38 -16.08 -34.37 -130.53
CA ASN A 38 -17.06 -33.85 -129.58
C ASN A 38 -16.99 -34.60 -128.24
N GLN A 39 -16.83 -35.93 -128.26
CA GLN A 39 -16.66 -36.72 -127.04
C GLN A 39 -15.37 -36.38 -126.28
N ILE A 40 -14.26 -36.11 -126.99
CA ILE A 40 -13.01 -35.67 -126.37
C ILE A 40 -13.20 -34.31 -125.68
N ASN A 41 -13.88 -33.36 -126.32
CA ASN A 41 -14.16 -32.05 -125.72
C ASN A 41 -15.07 -32.16 -124.50
N THR A 42 -16.10 -33.02 -124.54
CA THR A 42 -16.93 -33.31 -123.37
C THR A 42 -16.11 -33.88 -122.22
N ASN A 43 -15.25 -34.87 -122.48
CA ASN A 43 -14.38 -35.45 -121.46
C ASN A 43 -13.39 -34.43 -120.88
N ILE A 44 -12.84 -33.52 -121.70
CA ILE A 44 -11.95 -32.44 -121.24
C ILE A 44 -12.70 -31.47 -120.32
N HIS A 45 -13.94 -31.09 -120.66
CA HIS A 45 -14.77 -30.25 -119.79
C HIS A 45 -15.11 -30.97 -118.48
N GLU A 46 -15.49 -32.24 -118.51
CA GLU A 46 -15.74 -33.03 -117.28
C GLU A 46 -14.49 -33.15 -116.39
N VAL A 47 -13.30 -33.32 -116.99
CA VAL A 47 -12.03 -33.34 -116.25
C VAL A 47 -11.73 -31.96 -115.66
N ALA A 48 -11.96 -30.88 -116.42
CA ALA A 48 -11.77 -29.52 -115.94
C ALA A 48 -12.70 -29.20 -114.75
N ASP A 49 -13.96 -29.62 -114.82
CA ASP A 49 -14.94 -29.47 -113.73
C ASP A 49 -14.50 -30.26 -112.49
N LYS A 50 -14.09 -31.53 -112.65
CA LYS A 50 -13.53 -32.34 -111.55
C LYS A 50 -12.26 -31.74 -110.94
N VAL A 51 -11.40 -31.14 -111.76
CA VAL A 51 -10.19 -30.43 -111.28
C VAL A 51 -10.58 -29.18 -110.50
N ALA A 52 -11.58 -28.42 -110.97
CA ALA A 52 -12.08 -27.25 -110.25
C ALA A 52 -12.74 -27.64 -108.92
N GLU A 53 -13.52 -28.72 -108.87
CA GLU A 53 -14.08 -29.29 -107.64
C GLU A 53 -12.97 -29.74 -106.68
N ALA A 54 -11.94 -30.42 -107.18
CA ALA A 54 -10.79 -30.83 -106.37
C ALA A 54 -10.01 -29.62 -105.83
N GLN A 55 -9.83 -28.55 -106.62
CA GLN A 55 -9.19 -27.30 -106.19
C GLN A 55 -10.02 -26.59 -105.10
N GLN A 56 -11.34 -26.55 -105.25
CA GLN A 56 -12.24 -26.03 -104.20
C GLN A 56 -12.17 -26.89 -102.92
N GLY A 57 -12.16 -28.21 -103.05
CA GLY A 57 -12.00 -29.14 -101.91
C GLY A 57 -10.66 -28.96 -101.18
N ILE A 58 -9.55 -28.79 -101.91
CA ILE A 58 -8.24 -28.48 -101.33
C ILE A 58 -8.25 -27.14 -100.60
N THR A 59 -8.90 -26.13 -101.17
CA THR A 59 -9.02 -24.80 -100.54
C THR A 59 -9.82 -24.87 -99.24
N GLN A 60 -10.94 -25.61 -99.24
CA GLN A 60 -11.74 -25.83 -98.03
C GLN A 60 -10.95 -26.60 -96.97
N ALA A 61 -10.26 -27.69 -97.35
CA ALA A 61 -9.43 -28.45 -96.42
C ALA A 61 -8.29 -27.62 -95.81
N THR A 62 -7.69 -26.73 -96.60
CA THR A 62 -6.66 -25.78 -96.12
C THR A 62 -7.26 -24.79 -95.12
N THR A 63 -8.46 -24.30 -95.39
CA THR A 63 -9.20 -23.38 -94.51
C THR A 63 -9.57 -24.06 -93.19
N ASP A 64 -10.08 -25.29 -93.24
CA ASP A 64 -10.43 -26.07 -92.06
C ASP A 64 -9.19 -26.38 -91.20
N ALA A 65 -8.06 -26.70 -91.84
CA ALA A 65 -6.78 -26.89 -91.16
C ALA A 65 -6.30 -25.60 -90.47
N GLN A 66 -6.42 -24.45 -91.14
CA GLN A 66 -6.07 -23.16 -90.54
C GLN A 66 -6.97 -22.82 -89.35
N ASN A 67 -8.29 -23.01 -89.47
CA ASN A 67 -9.24 -22.80 -88.39
C ASN A 67 -8.95 -23.72 -87.18
N ALA A 68 -8.55 -24.97 -87.43
CA ALA A 68 -8.15 -25.91 -86.38
C ALA A 68 -6.86 -25.46 -85.67
N VAL A 69 -5.88 -24.95 -86.42
CA VAL A 69 -4.64 -24.37 -85.87
C VAL A 69 -4.96 -23.13 -85.02
N ASP A 70 -5.81 -22.23 -85.49
CA ASP A 70 -6.21 -21.02 -84.75
C ASP A 70 -6.96 -21.36 -83.46
N THR A 71 -7.81 -22.39 -83.50
CA THR A 71 -8.48 -22.93 -82.32
C THR A 71 -7.47 -23.51 -81.33
N ALA A 72 -6.48 -24.28 -81.81
CA ALA A 72 -5.42 -24.85 -80.98
C ALA A 72 -4.53 -23.77 -80.35
N ASN A 73 -4.15 -22.75 -81.12
CA ASN A 73 -3.35 -21.60 -80.63
C ASN A 73 -4.10 -20.80 -79.56
N THR A 74 -5.42 -20.62 -79.74
CA THR A 74 -6.29 -20.01 -78.72
C THR A 74 -6.31 -20.83 -77.44
N ALA A 75 -6.45 -22.15 -77.54
CA ALA A 75 -6.43 -23.05 -76.40
C ALA A 75 -5.08 -23.06 -75.67
N ILE A 76 -3.96 -23.01 -76.40
CA ILE A 76 -2.60 -22.90 -75.83
C ILE A 76 -2.43 -21.58 -75.09
N THR A 77 -2.90 -20.47 -75.67
CA THR A 77 -2.85 -19.15 -75.04
C THR A 77 -3.65 -19.14 -73.73
N GLN A 78 -4.87 -19.69 -73.75
CA GLN A 78 -5.68 -19.82 -72.53
C GLN A 78 -5.03 -20.74 -71.49
N SER A 79 -4.40 -21.84 -71.90
CA SER A 79 -3.69 -22.74 -70.98
C SER A 79 -2.47 -22.08 -70.35
N THR A 80 -1.77 -21.22 -71.11
CA THR A 80 -0.66 -20.41 -70.61
C THR A 80 -1.14 -19.39 -69.59
N ALA A 81 -2.25 -18.69 -69.87
CA ALA A 81 -2.90 -17.78 -68.92
C ALA A 81 -3.33 -18.53 -67.64
N ASN A 82 -3.98 -19.69 -67.76
CA ASN A 82 -4.36 -20.51 -66.61
C ASN A 82 -3.14 -20.97 -65.78
N SER A 83 -1.98 -21.22 -66.42
CA SER A 83 -0.74 -21.58 -65.72
C SER A 83 -0.17 -20.41 -64.91
N GLN A 84 -0.33 -19.17 -65.40
CA GLN A 84 0.02 -17.96 -64.66
C GLN A 84 -0.93 -17.74 -63.48
N ASP A 85 -2.23 -17.95 -63.66
CA ASP A 85 -3.22 -17.87 -62.57
C ASP A 85 -2.93 -18.90 -61.48
N ILE A 86 -2.61 -20.16 -61.85
CA ILE A 86 -2.21 -21.20 -60.90
C ILE A 86 -0.94 -20.78 -60.12
N THR A 87 0.01 -20.14 -60.79
CA THR A 87 1.23 -19.65 -60.13
C THR A 87 0.91 -18.57 -59.09
N THR A 88 -0.01 -17.66 -59.43
CA THR A 88 -0.51 -16.62 -58.50
C THR A 88 -1.24 -17.25 -57.31
N VAL A 89 -2.17 -18.18 -57.56
CA VAL A 89 -2.89 -18.91 -56.50
C VAL A 89 -1.93 -19.66 -55.58
N LYS A 90 -0.85 -20.25 -56.12
CA LYS A 90 0.17 -20.93 -55.32
C LYS A 90 0.94 -19.96 -54.42
N ALA A 91 1.22 -18.75 -54.91
CA ALA A 91 1.84 -17.70 -54.10
C ALA A 91 0.90 -17.26 -52.96
N ASP A 92 -0.40 -17.07 -53.24
CA ASP A 92 -1.41 -16.72 -52.24
C ASP A 92 -1.57 -17.83 -51.18
N ILE A 93 -1.58 -19.10 -51.58
CA ILE A 93 -1.60 -20.25 -50.66
C ILE A 93 -0.36 -20.25 -49.78
N THR A 94 0.83 -20.00 -50.36
CA THR A 94 2.08 -19.95 -49.61
C THR A 94 2.05 -18.82 -48.56
N LYS A 95 1.51 -17.65 -48.94
CA LYS A 95 1.31 -16.54 -48.01
C LYS A 95 0.31 -16.90 -46.91
N ALA A 96 -0.82 -17.50 -47.25
CA ALA A 96 -1.82 -17.94 -46.27
C ALA A 96 -1.25 -18.97 -45.28
N GLN A 97 -0.40 -19.90 -45.73
CA GLN A 97 0.30 -20.84 -44.86
C GLN A 97 1.26 -20.14 -43.89
N SER A 98 1.96 -19.10 -44.35
CA SER A 98 2.80 -18.27 -43.49
C SER A 98 1.96 -17.51 -42.46
N ASP A 99 0.87 -16.88 -42.89
CA ASP A 99 -0.04 -16.14 -42.00
C ASP A 99 -0.66 -17.06 -40.93
N ILE A 100 -1.06 -18.29 -41.30
CA ILE A 100 -1.55 -19.32 -40.36
C ILE A 100 -0.46 -19.72 -39.36
N SER A 101 0.78 -19.86 -39.80
CA SER A 101 1.90 -20.21 -38.91
C SER A 101 2.16 -19.12 -37.87
N THR A 102 2.10 -17.85 -38.29
CA THR A 102 2.18 -16.69 -37.38
C THR A 102 1.03 -16.71 -36.36
N VAL A 103 -0.21 -16.90 -36.81
CA VAL A 103 -1.38 -16.98 -35.92
C VAL A 103 -1.26 -18.12 -34.91
N SER A 104 -0.71 -19.27 -35.32
CA SER A 104 -0.47 -20.40 -34.39
C SER A 104 0.52 -20.01 -33.28
N ASN A 105 1.60 -19.31 -33.63
CA ASN A 105 2.59 -18.84 -32.65
C ASN A 105 1.99 -17.79 -31.69
N ASP A 106 1.15 -16.90 -32.20
CA ASP A 106 0.46 -15.90 -31.37
C ASP A 106 -0.55 -16.55 -30.42
N LEU A 107 -1.23 -17.61 -30.87
CA LEU A 107 -2.13 -18.42 -30.05
C LEU A 107 -1.39 -19.15 -28.93
N ASP A 108 -0.22 -19.73 -29.21
CA ASP A 108 0.62 -20.38 -28.20
C ASP A 108 1.15 -19.37 -27.17
N THR A 109 1.53 -18.18 -27.62
CA THR A 109 1.92 -17.07 -26.74
C THR A 109 0.75 -16.63 -25.86
N THR A 110 -0.44 -16.47 -26.44
CA THR A 110 -1.67 -16.09 -25.73
C THR A 110 -2.05 -17.14 -24.69
N LYS A 111 -1.95 -18.43 -25.04
CA LYS A 111 -2.18 -19.54 -24.12
C LYS A 111 -1.24 -19.50 -22.91
N THR A 112 0.03 -19.21 -23.15
CA THR A 112 1.04 -19.07 -22.09
C THR A 112 0.70 -17.90 -21.16
N ASN A 113 0.35 -16.73 -21.72
CA ASN A 113 -0.06 -15.57 -20.93
C ASN A 113 -1.31 -15.85 -20.10
N LEU A 114 -2.32 -16.54 -20.67
CA LEU A 114 -3.53 -16.93 -19.94
C LEU A 114 -3.24 -17.90 -18.79
N GLN A 115 -2.27 -18.80 -18.95
CA GLN A 115 -1.85 -19.68 -17.87
C GLN A 115 -1.23 -18.88 -16.71
N THR A 116 -0.34 -17.93 -17.01
CA THR A 116 0.24 -17.03 -15.99
C THR A 116 -0.84 -16.26 -15.23
N VAL A 117 -1.81 -15.69 -15.94
CA VAL A 117 -2.94 -14.98 -15.32
C VAL A 117 -3.78 -15.92 -14.44
N SER A 118 -4.01 -17.16 -14.87
CA SER A 118 -4.73 -18.17 -14.08
C SER A 118 -3.98 -18.53 -12.80
N ASP A 119 -2.66 -18.66 -12.86
CA ASP A 119 -1.81 -18.98 -11.71
C ASP A 119 -1.80 -17.82 -10.70
N GLU A 120 -1.67 -16.58 -11.20
CA GLU A 120 -1.78 -15.36 -10.37
C GLU A 120 -3.16 -15.23 -9.73
N ALA A 121 -4.24 -15.48 -10.47
CA ALA A 121 -5.60 -15.45 -9.93
C ALA A 121 -5.79 -16.50 -8.83
N THR A 122 -5.22 -17.69 -8.99
CA THR A 122 -5.26 -18.76 -7.97
C THR A 122 -4.50 -18.34 -6.72
N LYS A 123 -3.30 -17.76 -6.87
CA LYS A 123 -2.51 -17.23 -5.76
C LYS A 123 -3.26 -16.11 -5.03
N ASN A 124 -3.79 -15.13 -5.77
CA ASN A 124 -4.60 -14.06 -5.20
C ASN A 124 -5.81 -14.59 -4.44
N GLY A 125 -6.44 -15.67 -4.93
CA GLY A 125 -7.52 -16.35 -4.21
C GLY A 125 -7.10 -16.94 -2.86
N SER A 126 -5.88 -17.51 -2.78
CA SER A 126 -5.30 -17.98 -1.51
C SER A 126 -5.01 -16.81 -0.56
N ASP A 127 -4.34 -15.77 -1.04
CA ASP A 127 -3.99 -14.58 -0.25
C ASP A 127 -5.26 -13.90 0.31
N ILE A 128 -6.34 -13.82 -0.48
CA ILE A 128 -7.63 -13.29 -0.03
C ILE A 128 -8.22 -14.14 1.10
N LYS A 129 -8.10 -15.48 1.03
CA LYS A 129 -8.62 -16.38 2.07
C LYS A 129 -7.84 -16.24 3.38
N ASP A 130 -6.52 -16.03 3.30
CA ASP A 130 -5.69 -15.76 4.47
C ASP A 130 -6.06 -14.40 5.09
N ILE A 131 -6.24 -13.36 4.28
CA ILE A 131 -6.71 -12.04 4.73
C ILE A 131 -8.09 -12.14 5.42
N GLN A 132 -9.01 -12.95 4.90
CA GLN A 132 -10.31 -13.18 5.51
C GLN A 132 -10.20 -13.87 6.88
N THR A 133 -9.27 -14.80 7.00
CA THR A 133 -8.97 -15.51 8.26
C THR A 133 -8.39 -14.54 9.29
N ASP A 134 -7.37 -13.76 8.91
CA ASP A 134 -6.76 -12.73 9.75
C ASP A 134 -7.79 -11.68 10.19
N THR A 135 -8.65 -11.24 9.28
CA THR A 135 -9.74 -10.30 9.59
C THR A 135 -10.68 -10.85 10.66
N THR A 136 -10.99 -12.14 10.62
CA THR A 136 -11.86 -12.80 11.61
C THR A 136 -11.17 -12.90 12.97
N SER A 137 -9.87 -13.21 12.97
CA SER A 137 -9.04 -13.24 14.19
C SER A 137 -8.91 -11.85 14.84
N ILE A 138 -8.66 -10.81 14.04
CA ILE A 138 -8.60 -9.41 14.50
C ILE A 138 -9.93 -8.98 15.12
N LYS A 139 -11.08 -9.30 14.48
CA LYS A 139 -12.41 -9.01 15.04
C LYS A 139 -12.62 -9.65 16.41
N SER A 140 -12.18 -10.89 16.58
CA SER A 140 -12.27 -11.60 17.87
C SER A 140 -11.39 -10.96 18.94
N THR A 141 -10.16 -10.61 18.58
CA THR A 141 -9.22 -9.91 19.47
C THR A 141 -9.75 -8.54 19.89
N LEU A 142 -10.36 -7.80 18.97
CA LEU A 142 -10.97 -6.51 19.25
C LEU A 142 -12.17 -6.65 20.21
N ALA A 143 -13.02 -7.66 20.02
CA ALA A 143 -14.14 -7.93 20.91
C ALA A 143 -13.67 -8.23 22.35
N ASN A 144 -12.63 -9.07 22.48
CA ASN A 144 -12.02 -9.36 23.78
C ASN A 144 -11.45 -8.10 24.44
N THR A 145 -10.69 -7.31 23.67
CA THR A 145 -10.10 -6.04 24.13
C THR A 145 -11.19 -5.07 24.60
N GLN A 146 -12.31 -4.99 23.89
CA GLN A 146 -13.45 -4.16 24.30
C GLN A 146 -14.09 -4.64 25.62
N GLY A 147 -14.18 -5.96 25.81
CA GLY A 147 -14.58 -6.57 27.08
C GLY A 147 -13.64 -6.20 28.24
N ASP A 148 -12.34 -6.29 28.03
CA ASP A 148 -11.32 -5.94 29.03
C ASP A 148 -11.35 -4.45 29.38
N VAL A 149 -11.45 -3.57 28.39
CA VAL A 149 -11.61 -2.12 28.60
C VAL A 149 -12.87 -1.82 29.42
N THR A 150 -13.98 -2.50 29.14
CA THR A 150 -15.22 -2.33 29.91
C THR A 150 -15.03 -2.75 31.38
N ARG A 151 -14.33 -3.86 31.64
CA ARG A 151 -14.01 -4.31 33.01
C ARG A 151 -13.07 -3.35 33.74
N LEU A 152 -12.09 -2.78 33.03
CA LEU A 152 -11.21 -1.74 33.56
C LEU A 152 -11.99 -0.48 33.95
N GLN A 153 -12.94 -0.04 33.12
CA GLN A 153 -13.82 1.09 33.43
C GLN A 153 -14.68 0.85 34.66
N GLN A 154 -15.25 -0.35 34.80
CA GLN A 154 -16.00 -0.74 35.99
C GLN A 154 -15.12 -0.74 37.25
N THR A 155 -13.92 -1.33 37.16
CA THR A 155 -12.95 -1.36 38.27
C THR A 155 -12.55 0.06 38.69
N ALA A 156 -12.26 0.94 37.72
CA ALA A 156 -11.92 2.33 37.99
C ALA A 156 -13.07 3.09 38.67
N THR A 157 -14.31 2.84 38.26
CA THR A 157 -15.52 3.43 38.88
C THR A 157 -15.66 2.97 40.34
N THR A 158 -15.47 1.68 40.62
CA THR A 158 -15.50 1.14 41.99
C THR A 158 -14.38 1.73 42.85
N MET A 159 -13.15 1.78 42.34
CA MET A 159 -12.01 2.39 43.05
C MET A 159 -12.28 3.86 43.37
N GLN A 160 -12.90 4.61 42.45
CA GLN A 160 -13.26 6.01 42.68
C GLN A 160 -14.29 6.15 43.82
N SER A 161 -15.26 5.24 43.91
CA SER A 161 -16.21 5.19 45.02
C SER A 161 -15.52 4.85 46.35
N ASP A 162 -14.70 3.80 46.38
CA ASP A 162 -13.98 3.38 47.60
C ASP A 162 -13.03 4.49 48.10
N ILE A 163 -12.37 5.22 47.19
CA ILE A 163 -11.53 6.37 47.53
C ILE A 163 -12.37 7.50 48.14
N LYS A 164 -13.55 7.77 47.59
CA LYS A 164 -14.46 8.78 48.14
C LYS A 164 -14.94 8.39 49.55
N ASP A 165 -15.35 7.14 49.75
CA ASP A 165 -15.80 6.66 51.06
C ASP A 165 -14.66 6.73 52.09
N ASN A 166 -13.44 6.39 51.69
CA ASN A 166 -12.26 6.54 52.54
C ASN A 166 -12.00 8.00 52.90
N ALA A 167 -12.14 8.94 51.95
CA ALA A 167 -11.98 10.36 52.23
C ALA A 167 -13.02 10.87 53.23
N ASP A 168 -14.28 10.45 53.10
CA ASP A 168 -15.36 10.80 54.02
C ASP A 168 -15.12 10.21 55.43
N ASN A 169 -14.70 8.94 55.51
CA ASN A 169 -14.34 8.29 56.78
C ASN A 169 -13.16 8.98 57.48
N ILE A 170 -12.11 9.37 56.75
CA ILE A 170 -10.96 10.11 57.29
C ILE A 170 -11.40 11.47 57.83
N SER A 171 -12.32 12.14 57.14
CA SER A 171 -12.90 13.41 57.60
C SER A 171 -13.63 13.23 58.94
N SER A 172 -14.49 12.20 59.06
CA SER A 172 -15.17 11.87 60.32
C SER A 172 -14.19 11.56 61.46
N VAL A 173 -13.16 10.74 61.20
CA VAL A 173 -12.12 10.43 62.20
C VAL A 173 -11.40 11.68 62.67
N THR A 174 -11.08 12.59 61.74
CA THR A 174 -10.42 13.87 62.06
C THR A 174 -11.31 14.76 62.93
N GLN A 175 -12.61 14.76 62.67
CA GLN A 175 -13.59 15.50 63.44
C GLN A 175 -13.74 14.92 64.86
N THR A 176 -13.82 13.59 64.99
CA THR A 176 -13.80 12.90 66.30
C THR A 176 -12.52 13.18 67.06
N ALA A 177 -11.35 13.13 66.42
CA ALA A 177 -10.07 13.42 67.06
C ALA A 177 -10.01 14.87 67.57
N SER A 178 -10.55 15.83 66.80
CA SER A 178 -10.64 17.24 67.21
C SER A 178 -11.59 17.43 68.40
N GLY A 179 -12.71 16.70 68.42
CA GLY A 179 -13.64 16.65 69.56
C GLY A 179 -12.96 16.12 70.82
N LEU A 180 -12.33 14.95 70.75
CA LEU A 180 -11.58 14.37 71.87
C LEU A 180 -10.47 15.30 72.37
N SER A 181 -9.76 15.98 71.47
CA SER A 181 -8.75 16.96 71.87
C SER A 181 -9.34 18.14 72.66
N THR A 182 -10.58 18.53 72.37
CA THR A 182 -11.30 19.58 73.10
C THR A 182 -11.74 19.07 74.47
N ASP A 183 -12.34 17.88 74.50
CA ASP A 183 -12.78 17.25 75.76
C ASP A 183 -11.60 17.02 76.72
N MET A 184 -10.42 16.62 76.21
CA MET A 184 -9.22 16.50 77.04
C MET A 184 -8.74 17.84 77.61
N LYS A 185 -8.82 18.94 76.84
CA LYS A 185 -8.49 20.28 77.35
C LYS A 185 -9.46 20.69 78.46
N ASN A 186 -10.74 20.43 78.28
CA ASN A 186 -11.76 20.73 79.29
C ASN A 186 -11.49 19.93 80.57
N ALA A 187 -11.26 18.61 80.44
CA ALA A 187 -10.91 17.75 81.57
C ALA A 187 -9.64 18.22 82.30
N GLN A 188 -8.62 18.70 81.57
CA GLN A 188 -7.41 19.27 82.17
C GLN A 188 -7.70 20.56 82.96
N GLY A 189 -8.62 21.40 82.47
CA GLY A 189 -9.12 22.58 83.18
C GLY A 189 -9.85 22.21 84.47
N ASP A 190 -10.74 21.23 84.41
CA ASP A 190 -11.49 20.74 85.57
C ASP A 190 -10.56 20.15 86.64
N ILE A 191 -9.56 19.35 86.23
CA ILE A 191 -8.55 18.79 87.14
C ILE A 191 -7.73 19.91 87.82
N THR A 192 -7.38 20.95 87.08
CA THR A 192 -6.66 22.11 87.62
C THR A 192 -7.50 22.84 88.67
N THR A 193 -8.80 22.99 88.40
CA THR A 193 -9.76 23.59 89.32
C THR A 193 -9.89 22.73 90.58
N LEU A 194 -10.10 21.42 90.44
CA LEU A 194 -10.21 20.49 91.56
C LEU A 194 -8.97 20.50 92.45
N LYS A 195 -7.77 20.54 91.86
CA LYS A 195 -6.50 20.63 92.60
C LYS A 195 -6.41 21.91 93.43
N SER A 196 -6.89 23.02 92.86
CA SER A 196 -6.94 24.31 93.55
C SER A 196 -7.91 24.27 94.74
N THR A 197 -9.12 23.74 94.54
CA THR A 197 -10.11 23.53 95.61
C THR A 197 -9.57 22.63 96.72
N ALA A 198 -8.94 21.50 96.39
CA ALA A 198 -8.36 20.59 97.37
C ALA A 198 -7.25 21.27 98.20
N THR A 199 -6.42 22.10 97.57
CA THR A 199 -5.39 22.89 98.26
C THR A 199 -6.01 23.93 99.20
N GLY A 200 -7.09 24.59 98.75
CA GLY A 200 -7.86 25.52 99.58
C GLY A 200 -8.44 24.84 100.82
N LEU A 201 -9.08 23.68 100.64
CA LEU A 201 -9.63 22.90 101.75
C LEU A 201 -8.54 22.46 102.73
N SER A 202 -7.41 21.96 102.24
CA SER A 202 -6.27 21.59 103.10
C SER A 202 -5.78 22.76 103.95
N THR A 203 -5.77 23.97 103.39
CA THR A 203 -5.38 25.20 104.09
C THR A 203 -6.41 25.57 105.16
N THR A 204 -7.70 25.52 104.84
CA THR A 204 -8.79 25.77 105.79
C THR A 204 -8.75 24.81 106.97
N VAL A 205 -8.58 23.50 106.71
CA VAL A 205 -8.48 22.48 107.76
C VAL A 205 -7.28 22.74 108.68
N ALA A 206 -6.11 23.08 108.12
CA ALA A 206 -4.93 23.42 108.91
C ALA A 206 -5.15 24.68 109.79
N SER A 207 -5.85 25.68 109.27
CA SER A 207 -6.21 26.89 110.01
C SER A 207 -7.15 26.59 111.18
N VAL A 208 -8.21 25.81 110.95
CA VAL A 208 -9.14 25.38 112.00
C VAL A 208 -8.41 24.58 113.09
N GLN A 209 -7.55 23.64 112.70
CA GLN A 209 -6.74 22.87 113.65
C GLN A 209 -5.85 23.79 114.52
N THR A 210 -5.28 24.83 113.91
CA THR A 210 -4.45 25.81 114.62
C THR A 210 -5.27 26.66 115.58
N GLN A 211 -6.45 27.14 115.17
CA GLN A 211 -7.34 27.92 116.03
C GLN A 211 -7.83 27.11 117.24
N VAL A 212 -8.16 25.83 117.06
CA VAL A 212 -8.53 24.92 118.17
C VAL A 212 -7.36 24.75 119.14
N ASN A 213 -6.14 24.58 118.64
CA ASN A 213 -4.97 24.34 119.48
C ASN A 213 -4.47 25.60 120.21
N ASN A 214 -4.65 26.80 119.63
CA ASN A 214 -4.04 28.06 120.10
C ASN A 214 -5.03 29.04 120.74
N SER A 215 -6.18 28.60 121.27
CA SER A 215 -7.06 29.50 122.02
C SER A 215 -6.31 30.09 123.23
N ALA A 216 -5.86 31.35 123.11
CA ALA A 216 -5.04 32.06 124.09
C ALA A 216 -5.78 32.38 125.40
N VAL A 217 -7.09 32.20 125.42
CA VAL A 217 -7.99 32.45 126.55
C VAL A 217 -8.41 31.15 127.24
N GLY A 218 -7.63 30.07 127.17
CA GLY A 218 -7.97 28.79 127.82
C GLY A 218 -9.30 28.19 127.32
N THR A 219 -9.73 27.07 127.89
CA THR A 219 -11.07 26.50 127.66
C THR A 219 -11.88 26.64 128.93
N ASN A 220 -12.99 27.37 128.88
CA ASN A 220 -13.91 27.45 130.02
C ASN A 220 -14.67 26.13 130.19
N LEU A 221 -14.46 25.47 131.33
CA LEU A 221 -15.03 24.18 131.68
C LEU A 221 -16.41 24.30 132.37
N PHE A 222 -16.78 25.49 132.85
CA PHE A 222 -18.17 25.74 133.23
C PHE A 222 -19.05 25.84 132.00
N ILE A 223 -20.29 25.37 132.10
CA ILE A 223 -21.34 25.53 131.06
C ILE A 223 -22.31 26.64 131.45
N ASN A 224 -23.05 27.17 130.49
CA ASN A 224 -24.01 28.27 130.68
C ASN A 224 -23.33 29.53 131.21
N THR A 225 -22.17 29.82 130.62
CA THR A 225 -21.34 30.96 131.00
C THR A 225 -21.62 32.17 130.13
N GLY A 226 -22.13 31.98 128.90
CA GLY A 226 -22.46 33.07 127.97
C GLY A 226 -23.37 34.16 128.55
N ASP A 227 -22.99 35.42 128.35
CA ASP A 227 -23.75 36.61 128.77
C ASP A 227 -25.04 36.70 127.94
N GLY A 228 -26.15 36.13 128.43
CA GLY A 228 -27.46 36.23 127.77
C GLY A 228 -28.28 34.93 127.62
N SER A 229 -27.97 33.86 128.36
CA SER A 229 -28.80 32.65 128.34
C SER A 229 -30.18 32.92 128.98
N SER A 230 -31.21 33.06 128.13
CA SER A 230 -32.61 33.00 128.55
C SER A 230 -33.02 31.53 128.69
N THR A 231 -33.66 31.20 129.82
CA THR A 231 -34.17 29.86 130.20
C THR A 231 -33.18 28.99 130.99
N TYR A 232 -32.92 29.38 132.25
CA TYR A 232 -32.46 28.53 133.36
C TYR A 232 -31.51 27.37 133.00
N PRO A 233 -30.22 27.66 132.86
CA PRO A 233 -29.31 26.94 133.73
C PRO A 233 -28.21 27.85 134.25
N TYR A 234 -28.13 27.99 135.56
CA TYR A 234 -27.06 28.74 136.21
C TYR A 234 -25.69 28.15 135.86
N VAL A 235 -24.64 28.98 135.94
CA VAL A 235 -23.25 28.53 135.76
C VAL A 235 -23.01 27.26 136.58
N SER A 236 -22.66 26.17 135.90
CA SER A 236 -22.46 24.87 136.55
C SER A 236 -21.33 24.08 135.89
N LEU A 237 -20.89 23.03 136.57
CA LEU A 237 -20.09 21.98 135.94
C LEU A 237 -20.95 21.16 134.96
N PRO A 238 -20.37 20.62 133.87
CA PRO A 238 -21.09 19.85 132.87
C PRO A 238 -21.90 18.71 133.50
N SER A 239 -23.16 18.56 133.07
CA SER A 239 -24.08 17.52 133.58
C SER A 239 -24.33 17.56 135.11
N SER A 240 -24.13 18.72 135.75
CA SER A 240 -24.51 18.98 137.15
C SER A 240 -25.64 20.00 137.26
N GLN A 241 -26.41 19.90 138.35
CA GLN A 241 -27.24 20.99 138.86
C GLN A 241 -26.43 21.85 139.83
N VAL A 242 -26.79 23.13 140.00
CA VAL A 242 -26.21 24.00 141.04
C VAL A 242 -26.88 23.74 142.39
N SER A 243 -26.20 24.05 143.49
CA SER A 243 -26.77 23.99 144.85
C SER A 243 -26.53 25.33 145.54
N VAL A 244 -27.59 25.94 146.06
CA VAL A 244 -27.52 27.30 146.61
C VAL A 244 -28.18 27.33 147.98
N ASN A 245 -27.51 27.92 148.96
CA ASN A 245 -28.10 28.25 150.26
C ASN A 245 -28.23 29.77 150.37
N GLY A 246 -29.40 30.29 150.02
CA GLY A 246 -29.72 31.69 149.81
C GLY A 246 -30.84 31.84 148.77
N ILE A 247 -31.35 33.05 148.56
CA ILE A 247 -32.43 33.32 147.60
C ILE A 247 -31.84 33.87 146.30
N ILE A 248 -31.94 33.13 145.19
CA ILE A 248 -31.42 33.56 143.89
C ILE A 248 -32.36 34.60 143.26
N ASN A 249 -31.83 35.78 142.93
CA ASN A 249 -32.50 36.89 142.27
C ASN A 249 -31.76 37.23 140.95
N SER A 250 -31.83 36.37 139.95
CA SER A 250 -31.21 36.65 138.64
C SER A 250 -32.09 37.57 137.78
N ASP A 251 -31.51 38.61 137.19
CA ASP A 251 -32.10 39.41 136.12
C ASP A 251 -31.51 38.98 134.76
N ASN A 252 -32.11 39.42 133.64
CA ASN A 252 -31.65 39.06 132.28
C ASN A 252 -30.29 39.69 131.89
N THR A 253 -29.49 40.14 132.86
CA THR A 253 -28.21 40.84 132.62
C THR A 253 -26.98 39.93 132.65
N GLY A 254 -27.16 38.61 132.84
CA GLY A 254 -26.05 37.65 132.97
C GLY A 254 -25.37 37.66 134.34
N ILE A 255 -25.93 38.37 135.31
CA ILE A 255 -25.45 38.45 136.69
C ILE A 255 -26.28 37.50 137.57
N ILE A 256 -25.61 36.60 138.28
CA ILE A 256 -26.25 35.76 139.31
C ILE A 256 -26.17 36.51 140.63
N LYS A 257 -27.32 36.88 141.21
CA LYS A 257 -27.43 37.52 142.53
C LYS A 257 -28.11 36.58 143.52
N ILE A 258 -27.64 36.54 144.75
CA ILE A 258 -28.13 35.65 145.80
C ILE A 258 -28.21 36.43 147.09
N THR A 259 -29.37 36.47 147.74
CA THR A 259 -29.55 37.09 149.06
C THR A 259 -29.28 36.07 150.16
N ALA A 260 -28.56 36.49 151.20
CA ALA A 260 -28.16 35.66 152.32
C ALA A 260 -29.37 35.03 153.02
N PRO A 261 -29.30 33.75 153.41
CA PRO A 261 -30.32 33.10 154.20
C PRO A 261 -30.31 33.59 155.66
N SER A 262 -31.31 33.16 156.45
CA SER A 262 -31.36 33.41 157.90
C SER A 262 -30.71 32.26 158.71
N ASN A 263 -29.62 31.69 158.20
CA ASN A 263 -28.86 30.60 158.84
C ASN A 263 -27.35 30.84 158.67
N ASN A 264 -26.50 30.16 159.44
CA ASN A 264 -25.06 30.38 159.49
C ASN A 264 -24.26 29.97 158.23
N GLU A 265 -24.89 29.65 157.10
CA GLU A 265 -24.20 29.23 155.89
C GLU A 265 -24.76 29.92 154.64
N PHE A 266 -23.90 30.53 153.81
CA PHE A 266 -24.32 31.22 152.59
C PHE A 266 -23.41 30.82 151.42
N TYR A 267 -23.92 30.09 150.43
CA TYR A 267 -23.11 29.63 149.29
C TYR A 267 -23.85 29.55 147.96
N PHE A 268 -23.07 29.58 146.90
CA PHE A 268 -23.40 29.06 145.57
C PHE A 268 -22.41 27.95 145.20
N ARG A 269 -22.91 26.73 145.01
CA ARG A 269 -22.13 25.59 144.52
C ARG A 269 -22.39 25.40 143.03
N PHE A 270 -21.31 25.33 142.25
CA PHE A 270 -21.34 25.05 140.80
C PHE A 270 -21.67 23.58 140.49
N SER A 271 -21.97 22.78 141.50
CA SER A 271 -22.43 21.40 141.38
C SER A 271 -23.27 20.98 142.61
N TYR A 272 -24.01 19.88 142.49
CA TYR A 272 -24.90 19.40 143.54
C TYR A 272 -24.22 18.29 144.38
N PRO A 273 -23.99 18.49 145.69
CA PRO A 273 -23.41 17.48 146.56
C PRO A 273 -24.46 16.45 147.01
N GLY A 274 -24.85 15.53 146.13
CA GLY A 274 -25.80 14.46 146.42
C GLY A 274 -25.15 13.23 147.08
N THR A 275 -25.94 12.48 147.86
CA THR A 275 -25.47 11.27 148.57
C THR A 275 -25.42 10.00 147.71
N SER A 276 -25.89 10.05 146.46
CA SER A 276 -26.11 8.87 145.63
C SER A 276 -25.17 8.72 144.41
N THR A 277 -24.43 9.75 144.00
CA THR A 277 -23.35 9.61 142.98
C THR A 277 -22.26 10.66 143.16
N ASN A 278 -21.08 10.26 143.65
CA ASN A 278 -19.88 11.09 143.62
C ASN A 278 -19.42 11.26 142.16
N LYS A 279 -19.40 12.49 141.65
CA LYS A 279 -19.01 12.78 140.26
C LYS A 279 -17.90 13.82 140.20
N MET A 280 -17.00 13.63 139.24
CA MET A 280 -15.91 14.55 138.96
C MET A 280 -16.26 15.59 137.88
N TYR A 281 -17.42 15.47 137.23
CA TYR A 281 -17.94 16.41 136.22
C TYR A 281 -16.91 16.83 135.15
N ASN A 282 -16.23 15.83 134.59
CA ASN A 282 -15.15 15.99 133.60
C ASN A 282 -13.89 16.71 134.10
N LEU A 283 -13.78 16.98 135.41
CA LEU A 283 -12.52 17.31 136.05
C LEU A 283 -11.72 16.04 136.34
N ILE A 284 -10.41 16.16 136.35
CA ILE A 284 -9.47 15.04 136.48
C ILE A 284 -8.81 15.13 137.86
N ALA A 285 -8.86 14.04 138.62
CA ALA A 285 -8.18 13.96 139.92
C ALA A 285 -6.65 14.10 139.72
N GLY A 286 -5.98 14.83 140.62
CA GLY A 286 -4.55 15.12 140.54
C GLY A 286 -4.18 16.33 139.67
N GLU A 287 -5.13 16.89 138.91
CA GLU A 287 -4.88 18.05 138.06
C GLU A 287 -5.16 19.38 138.79
N THR A 288 -4.47 20.43 138.33
CA THR A 288 -4.62 21.80 138.83
C THR A 288 -5.61 22.57 137.97
N TYR A 289 -6.49 23.32 138.63
CA TYR A 289 -7.49 24.15 138.00
C TYR A 289 -7.47 25.56 138.60
N THR A 290 -7.78 26.55 137.77
CA THR A 290 -8.00 27.92 138.20
C THR A 290 -9.46 28.28 137.96
N ILE A 291 -10.15 28.72 139.02
CA ILE A 291 -11.45 29.38 138.91
C ILE A 291 -11.24 30.89 138.90
N SER A 292 -11.94 31.60 138.03
CA SER A 292 -11.91 33.05 137.97
C SER A 292 -13.29 33.61 137.65
N GLY A 293 -13.50 34.88 137.96
CA GLY A 293 -14.74 35.57 137.66
C GLY A 293 -14.76 36.96 138.25
N TYR A 294 -15.92 37.60 138.14
CA TYR A 294 -16.18 38.88 138.74
C TYR A 294 -17.24 38.69 139.82
N ALA A 295 -16.97 39.11 141.04
CA ALA A 295 -17.90 38.98 142.15
C ALA A 295 -18.03 40.28 142.95
N ASN A 296 -19.13 40.37 143.67
CA ASN A 296 -19.54 41.46 144.53
C ASN A 296 -20.23 40.86 145.76
N LEU A 297 -19.94 41.36 146.95
CA LEU A 297 -20.63 41.00 148.18
C LEU A 297 -20.95 42.30 148.92
N THR A 298 -22.19 42.50 149.36
CA THR A 298 -22.57 43.77 150.00
C THR A 298 -22.08 43.90 151.43
N ASP A 299 -21.89 42.77 152.13
CA ASP A 299 -21.37 42.70 153.50
C ASP A 299 -20.89 41.27 153.81
N GLY A 300 -19.62 41.12 154.15
CA GLY A 300 -18.98 39.86 154.55
C GLY A 300 -17.69 39.53 153.78
N GLN A 301 -17.19 38.30 153.90
CA GLN A 301 -16.01 37.81 153.16
C GLN A 301 -16.40 36.73 152.16
N LEU A 302 -16.06 36.91 150.88
CA LEU A 302 -16.27 35.87 149.88
C LEU A 302 -15.06 34.94 149.79
N LYS A 303 -15.27 33.64 149.91
CA LYS A 303 -14.25 32.62 149.76
C LYS A 303 -14.64 31.63 148.68
N PHE A 304 -13.64 31.13 147.96
CA PHE A 304 -13.80 29.89 147.24
C PHE A 304 -13.70 28.73 148.23
N ARG A 305 -14.55 27.72 148.04
CA ARG A 305 -14.42 26.43 148.72
C ARG A 305 -14.73 25.29 147.77
N ALA A 306 -13.94 24.24 147.85
CA ALA A 306 -14.15 22.95 147.23
C ALA A 306 -14.13 21.88 148.31
N GLN A 307 -14.85 20.79 148.07
CA GLN A 307 -14.70 19.58 148.86
C GLN A 307 -14.70 18.38 147.93
N THR A 308 -14.06 17.32 148.40
CA THR A 308 -13.99 16.05 147.68
C THR A 308 -14.50 14.89 148.52
N VAL A 309 -14.86 13.81 147.84
CA VAL A 309 -15.09 12.51 148.48
C VAL A 309 -14.08 11.50 147.94
N ASN A 310 -13.51 10.71 148.85
CA ASN A 310 -12.59 9.61 148.56
C ASN A 310 -13.31 8.28 148.83
N GLY A 311 -14.21 7.84 147.94
CA GLY A 311 -15.00 6.61 148.13
C GLY A 311 -16.37 6.82 148.78
N SER A 312 -16.76 6.00 149.76
CA SER A 312 -18.11 5.98 150.36
C SER A 312 -18.31 6.94 151.55
N GLY A 313 -17.38 7.88 151.78
CA GLY A 313 -17.36 8.79 152.94
C GLY A 313 -18.14 10.10 152.74
N GLY A 314 -18.22 10.93 153.79
CA GLY A 314 -18.76 12.29 153.70
C GLY A 314 -17.88 13.25 152.89
N TRP A 315 -18.38 14.46 152.63
CA TRP A 315 -17.62 15.51 151.96
C TRP A 315 -16.55 16.10 152.87
N ASN A 316 -15.30 16.13 152.40
CA ASN A 316 -14.15 16.60 153.18
C ASN A 316 -13.43 17.76 152.49
N ASP A 317 -12.95 18.70 153.31
CA ASP A 317 -11.97 19.68 152.88
C ASP A 317 -10.61 19.00 152.61
N PHE A 318 -9.81 19.58 151.73
CA PHE A 318 -8.46 19.13 151.37
C PHE A 318 -7.47 20.31 151.39
N ALA A 319 -6.17 20.04 151.29
CA ALA A 319 -5.18 21.12 151.27
C ALA A 319 -5.41 22.06 150.07
N GLY A 320 -5.68 23.34 150.34
CA GLY A 320 -6.05 24.31 149.30
C GLY A 320 -7.50 24.21 148.81
N SER A 321 -8.36 23.49 149.53
CA SER A 321 -9.79 23.39 149.20
C SER A 321 -10.59 24.61 149.64
N GLN A 322 -9.99 25.56 150.34
CA GLN A 322 -10.63 26.81 150.70
C GLN A 322 -9.65 27.95 150.52
N SER A 323 -10.08 29.03 149.88
CA SER A 323 -9.28 30.23 149.75
C SER A 323 -9.24 30.99 151.09
N SER A 324 -8.27 31.90 151.21
CA SER A 324 -8.44 33.08 152.07
C SER A 324 -9.62 33.93 151.56
N ASP A 325 -9.84 35.10 152.14
CA ASP A 325 -10.71 36.08 151.47
C ASP A 325 -10.27 36.27 150.01
N LEU A 326 -11.21 36.21 149.06
CA LEU A 326 -10.99 36.44 147.64
C LEU A 326 -10.77 37.93 147.32
N GLY A 327 -10.84 38.81 148.32
CA GLY A 327 -10.60 40.25 148.18
C GLY A 327 -11.76 40.99 147.53
N VAL A 328 -12.96 40.41 147.58
CA VAL A 328 -14.19 41.05 147.12
C VAL A 328 -14.64 42.04 148.19
N THR A 329 -14.42 43.33 147.95
CA THR A 329 -14.73 44.41 148.89
C THR A 329 -16.23 44.64 149.07
N ASP A 330 -16.63 44.95 150.30
CA ASP A 330 -17.98 45.42 150.65
C ASP A 330 -18.34 46.64 149.80
N SER A 331 -19.51 46.61 149.17
CA SER A 331 -20.00 47.72 148.34
C SER A 331 -21.52 47.76 148.29
N ASP A 332 -22.08 48.82 147.72
CA ASP A 332 -23.52 49.04 147.53
C ASP A 332 -24.20 48.09 146.51
N GLY A 333 -23.49 47.05 146.06
CA GLY A 333 -23.97 46.10 145.06
C GLY A 333 -23.65 46.47 143.61
N THR A 334 -22.89 47.55 143.35
CA THR A 334 -22.62 48.02 141.98
C THR A 334 -21.21 47.71 141.43
N THR A 335 -20.22 47.51 142.29
CA THR A 335 -18.81 47.32 141.88
C THR A 335 -18.40 45.85 141.92
N PHE A 336 -18.05 45.27 140.77
CA PHE A 336 -17.56 43.89 140.69
C PHE A 336 -16.02 43.83 140.73
N THR A 337 -15.48 43.03 141.65
CA THR A 337 -14.05 42.76 141.76
C THR A 337 -13.70 41.47 141.03
N LYS A 338 -12.65 41.52 140.19
CA LYS A 338 -12.09 40.32 139.55
C LYS A 338 -11.42 39.47 140.60
N PHE A 339 -11.74 38.18 140.65
CA PHE A 339 -11.07 37.20 141.51
C PHE A 339 -10.52 36.05 140.68
N SER A 340 -9.50 35.38 141.24
CA SER A 340 -9.01 34.11 140.73
C SER A 340 -8.50 33.27 141.89
N TYR A 341 -8.75 31.97 141.85
CA TYR A 341 -8.21 31.02 142.80
C TYR A 341 -7.77 29.74 142.12
N THR A 342 -6.56 29.28 142.44
CA THR A 342 -5.99 28.06 141.89
C THR A 342 -5.98 26.98 142.95
N PHE A 343 -6.47 25.79 142.60
CA PHE A 343 -6.53 24.63 143.47
C PHE A 343 -6.14 23.37 142.71
N THR A 344 -5.61 22.39 143.44
CA THR A 344 -5.28 21.06 142.89
C THR A 344 -6.23 20.04 143.48
N ILE A 345 -6.92 19.30 142.61
CA ILE A 345 -7.83 18.24 143.06
C ILE A 345 -6.97 17.08 143.56
N PRO A 346 -7.21 16.52 144.77
CA PRO A 346 -6.50 15.34 145.24
C PRO A 346 -6.60 14.18 144.23
N SER A 347 -5.49 13.46 143.99
CA SER A 347 -5.45 12.33 143.05
C SER A 347 -6.39 11.17 143.44
N VAL A 348 -6.81 11.12 144.71
CA VAL A 348 -7.74 10.12 145.26
C VAL A 348 -9.21 10.53 145.17
N ALA A 349 -9.52 11.74 144.67
CA ALA A 349 -10.88 12.25 144.62
C ALA A 349 -11.74 11.45 143.62
N THR A 350 -12.92 11.04 144.08
CA THR A 350 -13.95 10.34 143.28
C THR A 350 -15.18 11.20 143.03
N GLY A 351 -15.32 12.29 143.77
CA GLY A 351 -16.31 13.34 143.52
C GLY A 351 -15.80 14.67 144.02
N ILE A 352 -16.28 15.75 143.41
CA ILE A 352 -15.91 17.12 143.76
C ILE A 352 -17.12 18.03 143.66
N TYR A 353 -17.22 19.00 144.56
CA TYR A 353 -18.00 20.19 144.30
C TYR A 353 -17.15 21.44 144.53
N LEU A 354 -17.51 22.50 143.82
CA LEU A 354 -16.87 23.81 143.88
C LEU A 354 -17.91 24.84 144.32
N SER A 355 -17.52 25.83 145.11
CA SER A 355 -18.42 26.85 145.62
C SER A 355 -17.78 28.21 145.82
N LEU A 356 -18.61 29.24 145.67
CA LEU A 356 -18.40 30.54 146.29
C LEU A 356 -19.21 30.57 147.58
N GLN A 357 -18.54 30.82 148.70
CA GLN A 357 -19.14 30.78 150.03
C GLN A 357 -18.84 32.09 150.76
N ALA A 358 -19.88 32.75 151.26
CA ALA A 358 -19.78 33.97 152.03
C ALA A 358 -19.70 33.66 153.53
N TYR A 359 -18.81 34.37 154.22
CA TYR A 359 -18.57 34.29 155.66
C TYR A 359 -18.78 35.67 156.29
N ASN A 360 -19.04 35.72 157.60
CA ASN A 360 -19.23 36.99 158.34
C ASN A 360 -20.27 37.92 157.69
N PHE A 361 -21.31 37.36 157.08
CA PHE A 361 -22.37 38.10 156.40
C PHE A 361 -23.48 38.51 157.38
N THR A 362 -24.29 39.50 157.00
CA THR A 362 -25.51 39.85 157.74
C THR A 362 -26.71 39.04 157.22
N ASP A 363 -27.28 38.21 158.10
CA ASP A 363 -28.46 37.39 157.84
C ASP A 363 -29.59 38.17 157.15
N GLY A 364 -30.11 37.61 156.05
CA GLY A 364 -31.21 38.19 155.29
C GLY A 364 -30.91 39.52 154.58
N LYS A 365 -29.69 40.06 154.67
CA LYS A 365 -29.32 41.36 154.08
C LYS A 365 -28.17 41.29 153.10
N SER A 366 -27.14 40.49 153.35
CA SER A 366 -26.00 40.40 152.44
C SER A 366 -26.42 39.85 151.08
N ILE A 367 -25.87 40.39 149.99
CA ILE A 367 -26.13 39.93 148.62
C ILE A 367 -24.80 39.57 147.97
N LEU A 368 -24.68 38.32 147.51
CA LEU A 368 -23.59 37.85 146.66
C LEU A 368 -24.02 37.99 145.19
N SER A 369 -23.28 38.75 144.40
CA SER A 369 -23.47 38.84 142.96
C SER A 369 -22.22 38.38 142.22
N PHE A 370 -22.33 37.59 141.16
CA PHE A 370 -21.19 37.22 140.32
C PHE A 370 -21.55 37.06 138.85
N LYS A 371 -20.55 37.18 137.97
CA LYS A 371 -20.68 37.06 136.51
C LYS A 371 -19.36 36.62 135.88
N GLN A 372 -19.42 36.24 134.60
CA GLN A 372 -18.26 35.88 133.78
C GLN A 372 -17.37 34.84 134.46
N MET A 373 -18.04 33.81 134.99
CA MET A 373 -17.39 32.71 135.70
C MET A 373 -16.66 31.82 134.73
N LYS A 374 -15.44 31.45 135.11
CA LYS A 374 -14.60 30.55 134.33
C LYS A 374 -13.90 29.55 135.22
N LEU A 375 -13.87 28.31 134.77
CA LEU A 375 -13.02 27.26 135.31
C LEU A 375 -12.11 26.78 134.19
N GLU A 376 -10.81 26.76 134.39
CA GLU A 376 -9.86 26.31 133.38
C GLU A 376 -8.79 25.40 133.98
N LYS A 377 -8.29 24.46 133.17
CA LYS A 377 -7.19 23.58 133.56
C LYS A 377 -5.88 24.38 133.51
N GLY A 378 -5.05 24.24 134.54
CA GLY A 378 -3.78 24.96 134.68
C GLY A 378 -3.75 25.86 135.91
N SER A 379 -2.63 26.55 136.10
CA SER A 379 -2.37 27.36 137.31
C SER A 379 -2.59 28.86 137.12
N ASN A 380 -2.91 29.31 135.91
CA ASN A 380 -3.04 30.71 135.54
C ASN A 380 -4.47 30.99 135.08
N ALA A 381 -5.08 32.06 135.60
CA ALA A 381 -6.33 32.58 135.06
C ALA A 381 -6.06 33.29 133.73
N THR A 382 -6.79 32.93 132.68
CA THR A 382 -6.80 33.66 131.41
C THR A 382 -8.10 34.45 131.27
N ASP A 383 -8.14 35.42 130.33
CA ASP A 383 -9.31 36.28 130.15
C ASP A 383 -10.59 35.48 129.87
N TYR A 384 -11.73 36.06 130.24
CA TYR A 384 -13.01 35.37 130.17
C TYR A 384 -13.34 34.92 128.73
N SER A 385 -13.80 33.67 128.60
CA SER A 385 -14.39 33.11 127.39
C SER A 385 -15.60 32.26 127.78
N ALA A 386 -16.67 32.28 126.99
CA ALA A 386 -17.77 31.33 127.17
C ALA A 386 -17.29 29.88 126.89
N ASN A 387 -18.02 28.89 127.37
CA ASN A 387 -17.78 27.50 127.00
C ASN A 387 -17.85 27.35 125.47
N PRO A 388 -16.92 26.65 124.79
CA PRO A 388 -17.05 26.37 123.36
C PRO A 388 -18.37 25.69 122.96
N ALA A 389 -18.96 24.88 123.86
CA ALA A 389 -20.27 24.28 123.66
C ALA A 389 -21.43 25.31 123.72
N ASP A 390 -21.27 26.43 124.44
CA ASP A 390 -22.24 27.53 124.48
C ASP A 390 -22.26 28.30 123.13
N ASN A 391 -21.24 28.13 122.27
CA ASN A 391 -21.03 28.91 121.02
C ASN A 391 -21.03 28.08 119.72
N ALA A 392 -21.37 26.79 119.76
CA ALA A 392 -21.34 25.91 118.59
C ALA A 392 -22.43 26.27 117.56
N THR A 393 -22.12 27.15 116.61
CA THR A 393 -23.00 27.45 115.48
C THR A 393 -22.78 26.47 114.33
N VAL A 394 -23.88 25.92 113.81
CA VAL A 394 -24.02 24.93 112.71
C VAL A 394 -23.39 25.37 111.37
N THR A 395 -22.87 26.58 111.29
CA THR A 395 -22.44 27.25 110.05
C THR A 395 -21.19 26.62 109.42
N SER A 396 -20.16 26.29 110.19
CA SER A 396 -18.89 25.73 109.66
C SER A 396 -19.06 24.31 109.12
N VAL A 397 -19.91 23.49 109.76
CA VAL A 397 -20.24 22.13 109.30
C VAL A 397 -21.09 22.17 108.02
N SER A 398 -21.96 23.18 107.89
CA SER A 398 -22.83 23.35 106.72
C SER A 398 -22.06 23.73 105.45
N GLN A 399 -20.96 24.49 105.56
CA GLN A 399 -20.11 24.82 104.42
C GLN A 399 -19.34 23.60 103.93
N VAL A 400 -18.77 22.82 104.85
CA VAL A 400 -18.08 21.55 104.51
C VAL A 400 -19.03 20.58 103.81
N LYS A 401 -20.29 20.50 104.24
CA LYS A 401 -21.29 19.66 103.57
C LYS A 401 -21.61 20.15 102.14
N GLN A 402 -21.82 21.45 101.95
CA GLN A 402 -22.12 22.02 100.62
C GLN A 402 -20.97 21.77 99.61
N GLU A 403 -19.73 21.89 100.07
CA GLU A 403 -18.55 21.67 99.24
C GLU A 403 -18.39 20.18 98.89
N ALA A 404 -18.66 19.28 99.84
CA ALA A 404 -18.68 17.83 99.61
C ALA A 404 -19.79 17.41 98.62
N ASP A 405 -20.99 17.99 98.74
CA ASP A 405 -22.11 17.75 97.81
C ASP A 405 -21.74 18.21 96.38
N SER A 406 -21.07 19.36 96.26
CA SER A 406 -20.59 19.89 94.96
C SER A 406 -19.55 18.96 94.31
N ILE A 407 -18.56 18.48 95.07
CA ILE A 407 -17.56 17.52 94.59
C ILE A 407 -18.24 16.22 94.11
N SER A 408 -19.21 15.70 94.87
CA SER A 408 -19.94 14.49 94.51
C SER A 408 -20.68 14.65 93.17
N SER A 409 -21.25 15.83 92.91
CA SER A 409 -21.94 16.14 91.65
C SER A 409 -20.96 16.16 90.47
N THR A 410 -19.83 16.85 90.60
CA THR A 410 -18.79 16.91 89.54
C THR A 410 -18.24 15.52 89.20
N VAL A 411 -17.95 14.69 90.20
CA VAL A 411 -17.46 13.32 89.98
C VAL A 411 -18.50 12.47 89.24
N THR A 412 -19.78 12.61 89.60
CA THR A 412 -20.88 11.86 88.96
C THR A 412 -21.05 12.26 87.49
N ASN A 413 -20.96 13.55 87.18
CA ASN A 413 -21.06 14.06 85.81
C ASN A 413 -19.90 13.57 84.93
N ASN A 414 -18.67 13.61 85.45
CA ASN A 414 -17.49 13.14 84.71
C ASN A 414 -17.54 11.63 84.42
N LYS A 415 -18.04 10.84 85.38
CA LYS A 415 -18.29 9.41 85.15
C LYS A 415 -19.30 9.19 84.03
N THR A 416 -20.42 9.90 84.07
CA THR A 416 -21.50 9.76 83.08
C THR A 416 -21.01 10.11 81.66
N SER A 417 -20.22 11.18 81.53
CA SER A 417 -19.62 11.57 80.25
C SER A 417 -18.66 10.50 79.72
N SER A 418 -17.79 9.97 80.59
CA SER A 418 -16.83 8.91 80.23
C SER A 418 -17.53 7.63 79.79
N ASP A 419 -18.56 7.19 80.50
CA ASP A 419 -19.34 5.99 80.15
C ASP A 419 -19.99 6.14 78.75
N SER A 420 -20.47 7.34 78.41
CA SER A 420 -21.08 7.64 77.11
C SER A 420 -20.05 7.61 75.96
N GLN A 421 -18.85 8.16 76.18
CA GLN A 421 -17.75 8.09 75.21
C GLN A 421 -17.29 6.64 74.97
N PHE A 422 -17.13 5.83 76.03
CA PHE A 422 -16.78 4.41 75.89
C PHE A 422 -17.84 3.61 75.13
N SER A 423 -19.13 3.90 75.33
CA SER A 423 -20.22 3.27 74.58
C SER A 423 -20.12 3.56 73.08
N THR A 424 -19.86 4.82 72.72
CA THR A 424 -19.69 5.25 71.33
C THR A 424 -18.51 4.54 70.66
N ILE A 425 -17.36 4.48 71.34
CA ILE A 425 -16.17 3.78 70.85
C ILE A 425 -16.46 2.30 70.55
N ASN A 426 -17.16 1.60 71.46
CA ASN A 426 -17.51 0.20 71.25
C ASN A 426 -18.45 -0.03 70.06
N GLN A 427 -19.39 0.89 69.81
CA GLN A 427 -20.24 0.84 68.63
C GLN A 427 -19.43 1.04 67.34
N THR A 428 -18.51 2.00 67.31
CA THR A 428 -17.62 2.23 66.15
C THR A 428 -16.72 1.02 65.87
N ILE A 429 -16.13 0.42 66.91
CA ILE A 429 -15.30 -0.81 66.77
C ILE A 429 -16.14 -1.94 66.17
N SER A 430 -17.36 -2.16 66.67
CA SER A 430 -18.26 -3.20 66.17
C SER A 430 -18.63 -2.97 64.69
N GLY A 431 -18.85 -1.72 64.29
CA GLY A 431 -19.10 -1.34 62.89
C GLY A 431 -17.91 -1.61 61.97
N ILE A 432 -16.70 -1.23 62.39
CA ILE A 432 -15.45 -1.50 61.64
C ILE A 432 -15.24 -3.01 61.49
N GLN A 433 -15.40 -3.78 62.57
CA GLN A 433 -15.28 -5.23 62.54
C GLN A 433 -16.27 -5.87 61.56
N SER A 434 -17.52 -5.40 61.55
CA SER A 434 -18.55 -5.87 60.60
C SER A 434 -18.18 -5.55 59.14
N THR A 435 -17.74 -4.33 58.84
CA THR A 435 -17.33 -3.93 57.48
C THR A 435 -16.13 -4.73 56.97
N VAL A 436 -15.11 -4.89 57.82
CA VAL A 436 -13.91 -5.68 57.49
C VAL A 436 -14.27 -7.15 57.29
N SER A 437 -15.12 -7.72 58.16
CA SER A 437 -15.60 -9.10 58.01
C SER A 437 -16.38 -9.30 56.71
N ASN A 438 -17.26 -8.35 56.33
CA ASN A 438 -18.08 -8.48 55.12
C ASN A 438 -17.29 -8.31 53.81
N LYS A 439 -16.24 -7.47 53.78
CA LYS A 439 -15.42 -7.26 52.59
C LYS A 439 -14.35 -8.34 52.38
N ALA A 440 -13.93 -9.05 53.43
CA ALA A 440 -12.89 -10.07 53.34
C ALA A 440 -13.40 -11.47 52.96
N ASP A 441 -14.67 -11.84 53.24
CA ASP A 441 -14.97 -13.26 53.44
C ASP A 441 -15.81 -14.02 52.39
N ASN A 442 -16.35 -13.47 51.28
CA ASN A 442 -17.20 -14.38 50.46
C ASN A 442 -17.31 -14.20 48.94
N SER A 443 -17.26 -12.99 48.40
CA SER A 443 -17.54 -12.83 46.96
C SER A 443 -16.25 -12.78 46.14
N THR A 444 -15.42 -11.78 46.37
CA THR A 444 -14.26 -11.50 45.52
C THR A 444 -13.16 -12.54 45.66
N VAL A 445 -12.84 -12.96 46.90
CA VAL A 445 -11.81 -13.98 47.17
C VAL A 445 -12.23 -15.35 46.63
N THR A 446 -13.50 -15.74 46.83
CA THR A 446 -14.06 -16.99 46.28
C THR A 446 -14.14 -16.97 44.75
N GLN A 447 -14.53 -15.84 44.16
CA GLN A 447 -14.56 -15.66 42.70
C GLN A 447 -13.15 -15.70 42.09
N LEU A 448 -12.17 -15.05 42.73
CA LEU A 448 -10.76 -15.11 42.34
C LEU A 448 -10.20 -16.54 42.46
N ALA A 449 -10.47 -17.24 43.56
CA ALA A 449 -10.05 -18.64 43.74
C ALA A 449 -10.68 -19.56 42.69
N THR A 450 -11.95 -19.36 42.35
CA THR A 450 -12.66 -20.13 41.32
C THR A 450 -12.14 -19.82 39.92
N LEU A 451 -11.89 -18.54 39.60
CA LEU A 451 -11.35 -18.11 38.30
C LEU A 451 -9.92 -18.62 38.10
N VAL A 452 -9.07 -18.54 39.13
CA VAL A 452 -7.73 -19.14 39.12
C VAL A 452 -7.88 -20.64 38.90
N ASN A 453 -8.68 -21.35 39.69
CA ASN A 453 -8.87 -22.79 39.52
C ASN A 453 -9.43 -23.19 38.14
N SER A 454 -10.24 -22.34 37.49
CA SER A 454 -10.72 -22.54 36.12
C SER A 454 -9.67 -22.24 35.04
N LYS A 455 -8.72 -21.34 35.30
CA LYS A 455 -7.68 -20.94 34.34
C LYS A 455 -6.37 -21.71 34.47
N VAL A 456 -6.09 -22.27 35.65
CA VAL A 456 -4.94 -23.15 35.90
C VAL A 456 -5.33 -24.60 36.20
N ASN A 457 -6.53 -25.04 35.79
CA ASN A 457 -6.93 -26.44 35.92
C ASN A 457 -5.98 -27.32 35.09
N SER A 458 -5.36 -28.30 35.74
CA SER A 458 -4.39 -29.20 35.13
C SER A 458 -4.95 -30.06 33.99
N SER A 459 -6.27 -30.22 33.89
CA SER A 459 -6.91 -31.03 32.83
C SER A 459 -6.80 -30.42 31.42
N ASP A 460 -6.90 -29.10 31.29
CA ASP A 460 -6.76 -28.40 30.01
C ASP A 460 -5.30 -28.41 29.54
N TYR A 461 -4.35 -28.12 30.44
CA TYR A 461 -2.92 -28.23 30.15
C TYR A 461 -2.51 -29.67 29.81
N ASN A 462 -3.01 -30.67 30.52
CA ASN A 462 -2.73 -32.07 30.20
C ASN A 462 -3.30 -32.46 28.84
N SER A 463 -4.44 -31.88 28.43
CA SER A 463 -5.02 -32.13 27.10
C SER A 463 -4.20 -31.47 25.99
N GLU A 464 -3.78 -30.22 26.13
CA GLU A 464 -2.89 -29.54 25.18
C GLU A 464 -1.52 -30.23 25.09
N ILE A 465 -0.93 -30.64 26.22
CA ILE A 465 0.33 -31.40 26.25
C ILE A 465 0.16 -32.77 25.56
N THR A 466 -0.96 -33.46 25.79
CA THR A 466 -1.24 -34.76 25.14
C THR A 466 -1.50 -34.60 23.65
N GLN A 467 -2.19 -33.54 23.24
CA GLN A 467 -2.43 -33.23 21.82
C GLN A 467 -1.12 -32.86 21.12
N LEU A 468 -0.28 -32.01 21.75
CA LEU A 468 1.01 -31.62 21.19
C LEU A 468 1.97 -32.81 21.12
N ALA A 469 1.98 -33.69 22.14
CA ALA A 469 2.75 -34.92 22.10
C ALA A 469 2.26 -35.87 20.98
N SER A 470 0.95 -35.93 20.74
CA SER A 470 0.38 -36.70 19.63
C SER A 470 0.71 -36.10 18.26
N ASP A 471 0.66 -34.77 18.11
CA ASP A 471 1.01 -34.04 16.89
C ASP A 471 2.53 -34.08 16.60
N ILE A 472 3.36 -34.16 17.64
CA ILE A 472 4.80 -34.38 17.53
C ILE A 472 5.07 -35.83 17.13
N ASN A 473 4.44 -36.81 17.77
CA ASN A 473 4.59 -38.22 17.40
C ASN A 473 4.10 -38.50 15.97
N LEU A 474 2.98 -37.89 15.55
CA LEU A 474 2.49 -37.91 14.16
C LEU A 474 3.49 -37.31 13.15
N ARG A 475 4.38 -36.42 13.59
CA ARG A 475 5.41 -35.80 12.75
C ARG A 475 6.76 -36.51 12.80
N VAL A 476 7.05 -37.33 13.81
CA VAL A 476 8.43 -37.77 14.09
C VAL A 476 8.63 -39.29 14.18
N GLU A 477 7.63 -40.14 14.40
CA GLU A 477 7.83 -41.61 14.47
C GLU A 477 6.64 -42.39 13.89
N THR A 478 6.76 -43.48 13.13
CA THR A 478 7.89 -44.35 12.75
C THR A 478 7.37 -45.33 11.68
N SER A 479 7.34 -44.93 10.40
CA SER A 479 7.36 -45.83 9.21
C SER A 479 7.17 -45.07 7.88
N ASP A 480 6.68 -43.83 7.90
CA ASP A 480 6.36 -43.05 6.70
C ASP A 480 7.26 -41.82 6.48
N LEU A 481 8.54 -41.87 6.87
CA LEU A 481 9.54 -40.98 6.27
C LEU A 481 9.86 -41.45 4.85
N LEU A 482 8.86 -41.41 3.96
CA LEU A 482 9.10 -41.35 2.53
C LEU A 482 9.91 -40.07 2.28
N SER A 483 11.14 -40.27 1.81
CA SER A 483 12.06 -39.22 1.39
C SER A 483 11.31 -38.17 0.57
N GLN A 484 11.01 -37.02 1.18
CA GLN A 484 10.32 -35.93 0.50
C GLN A 484 11.22 -35.44 -0.63
N ILE A 485 10.70 -35.54 -1.86
CA ILE A 485 11.22 -34.84 -3.04
C ILE A 485 10.90 -33.36 -2.80
N ASN A 486 11.83 -32.61 -2.21
CA ASN A 486 11.67 -31.17 -2.08
C ASN A 486 12.21 -30.50 -3.35
N GLN A 487 11.41 -30.51 -4.42
CA GLN A 487 11.70 -29.76 -5.64
C GLN A 487 11.26 -28.31 -5.44
N GLN A 488 12.21 -27.43 -5.12
CA GLN A 488 12.01 -26.01 -5.41
C GLN A 488 12.01 -25.85 -6.94
N ALA A 489 11.00 -25.17 -7.46
CA ALA A 489 10.94 -24.80 -8.87
C ALA A 489 12.21 -24.01 -9.25
N GLY A 490 13.10 -24.62 -10.03
CA GLY A 490 14.19 -23.93 -10.72
C GLY A 490 15.64 -24.15 -10.23
N GLY A 491 15.94 -25.09 -9.33
CA GLY A 491 17.32 -25.34 -8.87
C GLY A 491 17.71 -26.83 -8.85
N ASN A 492 18.86 -27.16 -9.45
CA ASN A 492 19.40 -28.49 -9.74
C ASN A 492 19.06 -29.61 -8.72
N THR A 493 18.34 -30.63 -9.19
CA THR A 493 18.05 -31.87 -8.46
C THR A 493 19.32 -32.72 -8.27
N LEU A 494 19.68 -33.03 -7.03
CA LEU A 494 20.65 -34.08 -6.69
C LEU A 494 19.90 -35.32 -6.19
N ILE A 495 19.89 -36.41 -6.97
CA ILE A 495 19.37 -37.71 -6.52
C ILE A 495 20.50 -38.46 -5.82
N GLN A 496 20.48 -38.50 -4.49
CA GLN A 496 21.36 -39.36 -3.69
C GLN A 496 20.55 -40.46 -3.02
N VAL A 497 20.74 -41.71 -3.47
CA VAL A 497 20.09 -42.87 -2.87
C VAL A 497 20.85 -43.22 -1.59
N ALA A 498 20.26 -42.90 -0.43
CA ALA A 498 20.79 -43.34 0.85
C ALA A 498 20.78 -44.87 0.93
N SER A 499 21.87 -45.45 1.43
CA SER A 499 22.07 -46.90 1.68
C SER A 499 22.53 -47.78 0.51
N GLY A 500 23.35 -47.22 -0.39
CA GLY A 500 24.51 -47.94 -0.92
C GLY A 500 24.32 -49.12 -1.87
N LYS A 501 23.12 -49.41 -2.41
CA LYS A 501 22.93 -50.44 -3.46
C LYS A 501 21.89 -50.15 -4.55
N GLY A 502 21.35 -48.93 -4.64
CA GLY A 502 20.33 -48.58 -5.64
C GLY A 502 20.91 -47.98 -6.92
N LYS A 503 20.70 -48.63 -8.07
CA LYS A 503 21.04 -48.09 -9.40
C LYS A 503 20.11 -46.91 -9.74
N LEU A 504 20.64 -45.89 -10.41
CA LEU A 504 19.83 -44.87 -11.08
C LEU A 504 19.34 -45.44 -12.42
N TYR A 505 18.05 -45.78 -12.50
CA TYR A 505 17.41 -46.21 -13.73
C TYR A 505 16.94 -44.97 -14.52
N LEU A 506 17.55 -44.72 -15.68
CA LEU A 506 17.11 -43.73 -16.65
C LEU A 506 16.37 -44.46 -17.77
N ASP A 507 15.15 -44.91 -17.47
CA ASP A 507 14.30 -45.68 -18.39
C ASP A 507 13.43 -44.72 -19.23
N SER A 508 14.07 -44.05 -20.18
CA SER A 508 13.45 -43.13 -21.13
C SER A 508 13.92 -43.47 -22.55
N SER A 509 13.07 -43.24 -23.55
CA SER A 509 13.44 -43.43 -24.97
C SER A 509 14.62 -42.56 -25.40
N THR A 510 14.91 -41.47 -24.68
CA THR A 510 16.10 -40.64 -24.86
C THR A 510 16.52 -40.00 -23.54
N VAL A 511 17.84 -39.97 -23.29
CA VAL A 511 18.47 -39.29 -22.15
C VAL A 511 19.48 -38.28 -22.71
N VAL A 512 19.34 -37.00 -22.36
CA VAL A 512 20.23 -35.91 -22.82
C VAL A 512 20.97 -35.32 -21.63
N PHE A 513 22.30 -35.23 -21.72
CA PHE A 513 23.13 -34.55 -20.73
C PHE A 513 23.53 -33.16 -21.26
N SER A 514 23.20 -32.10 -20.53
CA SER A 514 23.55 -30.71 -20.89
C SER A 514 25.00 -30.40 -20.48
N GLY A 515 25.98 -31.03 -21.15
CA GLY A 515 27.40 -30.77 -20.95
C GLY A 515 28.29 -32.01 -21.10
N ASN A 516 29.53 -31.93 -20.60
CA ASN A 516 30.45 -33.07 -20.58
C ASN A 516 30.05 -34.06 -19.48
N ALA A 517 29.28 -35.09 -19.85
CA ALA A 517 28.96 -36.17 -18.91
C ALA A 517 30.19 -37.05 -18.66
N PHE A 518 30.61 -37.17 -17.39
CA PHE A 518 31.64 -38.12 -16.98
C PHE A 518 30.99 -39.44 -16.55
N ILE A 519 31.15 -40.50 -17.34
CA ILE A 519 30.68 -41.85 -17.02
C ILE A 519 31.90 -42.75 -16.83
N PRO A 520 32.29 -43.10 -15.59
CA PRO A 520 33.54 -43.82 -15.31
C PRO A 520 33.59 -45.21 -15.96
N SER A 521 32.45 -45.90 -16.06
CA SER A 521 32.28 -47.17 -16.77
C SER A 521 30.82 -47.32 -17.21
N ALA A 522 30.57 -47.66 -18.48
CA ALA A 522 29.24 -47.91 -19.01
C ALA A 522 29.18 -49.28 -19.70
N ASN A 523 28.11 -50.04 -19.47
CA ASN A 523 27.80 -51.22 -20.29
C ASN A 523 26.81 -50.76 -21.40
N ILE A 524 27.36 -50.36 -22.55
CA ILE A 524 26.58 -49.84 -23.68
C ILE A 524 26.31 -51.01 -24.64
N ALA A 525 25.04 -51.40 -24.78
CA ALA A 525 24.65 -52.54 -25.61
C ALA A 525 24.92 -52.32 -27.11
N SER A 526 24.69 -51.09 -27.60
CA SER A 526 25.00 -50.68 -28.97
C SER A 526 25.16 -49.16 -29.05
N ILE A 527 26.12 -48.69 -29.83
CA ILE A 527 26.32 -47.28 -30.17
C ILE A 527 26.45 -47.16 -31.70
N SER A 528 25.75 -46.22 -32.33
CA SER A 528 25.88 -45.96 -33.77
C SER A 528 27.09 -45.08 -34.05
N ALA A 529 27.82 -45.38 -35.12
CA ALA A 529 29.08 -44.69 -35.45
C ALA A 529 28.89 -43.19 -35.75
N ASP A 530 27.71 -42.77 -36.25
CA ASP A 530 27.37 -41.37 -36.50
C ASP A 530 27.21 -40.54 -35.22
N LYS A 531 27.15 -41.18 -34.04
CA LYS A 531 27.03 -40.52 -32.73
C LYS A 531 28.36 -40.37 -32.00
N ILE A 532 29.47 -40.71 -32.66
CA ILE A 532 30.83 -40.63 -32.09
C ILE A 532 31.58 -39.47 -32.75
N THR A 533 31.57 -38.30 -32.12
CA THR A 533 32.41 -37.15 -32.51
C THR A 533 33.40 -36.87 -31.38
N THR A 534 34.57 -37.50 -31.42
CA THR A 534 35.60 -37.38 -30.38
C THR A 534 36.91 -36.92 -30.99
N GLY A 535 37.67 -36.06 -30.31
CA GLY A 535 38.99 -35.62 -30.79
C GLY A 535 40.02 -36.77 -30.88
N THR A 536 40.00 -37.72 -29.93
CA THR A 536 40.86 -38.91 -29.97
C THR A 536 40.14 -40.08 -29.29
N MET A 537 39.94 -41.18 -30.02
CA MET A 537 39.43 -42.44 -29.47
C MET A 537 40.58 -43.44 -29.32
N THR A 538 40.96 -43.77 -28.09
CA THR A 538 41.96 -44.81 -27.83
C THR A 538 41.23 -46.08 -27.38
N ALA A 539 41.01 -47.02 -28.31
CA ALA A 539 40.38 -48.30 -28.04
C ALA A 539 41.33 -49.44 -28.43
N GLY A 540 41.43 -50.48 -27.60
CA GLY A 540 42.31 -51.63 -27.87
C GLY A 540 41.94 -52.42 -29.13
N ALA A 541 40.69 -52.32 -29.60
CA ALA A 541 40.22 -52.76 -30.91
C ALA A 541 38.91 -52.03 -31.25
N ILE A 542 38.82 -51.43 -32.45
CA ILE A 542 37.56 -50.88 -33.00
C ILE A 542 37.03 -51.88 -34.02
N ASN A 543 35.89 -52.51 -33.74
CA ASN A 543 35.19 -53.40 -34.68
C ASN A 543 33.94 -52.69 -35.20
N LEU A 544 34.01 -52.13 -36.41
CA LEU A 544 32.89 -51.44 -37.07
C LEU A 544 31.86 -52.41 -37.70
N GLY A 545 32.01 -53.72 -37.48
CA GLY A 545 30.99 -54.72 -37.82
C GLY A 545 30.78 -55.04 -39.30
N ASN A 546 31.45 -54.38 -40.26
CA ASN A 546 31.24 -54.64 -41.70
C ASN A 546 32.38 -55.38 -42.43
N GLY A 547 33.50 -55.67 -41.77
CA GLY A 547 34.61 -56.45 -42.34
C GLY A 547 35.44 -55.76 -43.45
N THR A 548 35.24 -54.48 -43.77
CA THR A 548 35.91 -53.80 -44.90
C THR A 548 36.83 -52.63 -44.52
N PHE A 549 37.05 -52.37 -43.22
CA PHE A 549 38.04 -51.39 -42.76
C PHE A 549 38.77 -51.92 -41.52
N LYS A 550 40.05 -52.25 -41.66
CA LYS A 550 40.86 -52.82 -40.56
C LYS A 550 42.24 -52.17 -40.54
N VAL A 551 42.68 -51.72 -39.36
CA VAL A 551 44.10 -51.43 -39.09
C VAL A 551 44.63 -52.56 -38.22
N ASP A 552 45.64 -53.26 -38.70
CA ASP A 552 46.24 -54.36 -37.94
C ASP A 552 47.28 -53.86 -36.91
N THR A 553 47.76 -54.77 -36.06
CA THR A 553 48.75 -54.48 -35.01
C THR A 553 50.15 -54.12 -35.55
N SER A 554 50.37 -54.22 -36.86
CA SER A 554 51.60 -53.77 -37.53
C SER A 554 51.44 -52.39 -38.18
N GLY A 555 50.26 -51.77 -38.06
CA GLY A 555 49.96 -50.44 -38.60
C GLY A 555 49.49 -50.43 -40.06
N ASN A 556 49.20 -51.59 -40.66
CA ASN A 556 48.71 -51.63 -42.04
C ASN A 556 47.21 -51.37 -42.08
N LEU A 557 46.77 -50.51 -42.99
CA LEU A 557 45.35 -50.24 -43.27
C LEU A 557 44.88 -51.07 -44.47
N THR A 558 43.79 -51.83 -44.31
CA THR A 558 43.09 -52.52 -45.41
C THR A 558 41.66 -51.99 -45.56
N ALA A 559 41.32 -51.48 -46.75
CA ALA A 559 39.98 -51.00 -47.11
C ALA A 559 39.57 -51.43 -48.54
N ASN A 560 38.36 -51.98 -48.74
CA ASN A 560 37.92 -52.49 -50.05
C ASN A 560 37.47 -51.38 -51.03
N ASN A 561 36.95 -50.26 -50.54
CA ASN A 561 36.64 -49.05 -51.32
C ASN A 561 36.93 -47.82 -50.46
N ALA A 562 38.04 -47.12 -50.71
CA ALA A 562 38.37 -45.86 -50.07
C ALA A 562 38.61 -44.77 -51.12
N ASN A 563 38.09 -43.56 -50.89
CA ASN A 563 38.41 -42.37 -51.68
C ASN A 563 39.40 -41.52 -50.86
N LEU A 564 40.68 -41.53 -51.24
CA LEU A 564 41.70 -40.71 -50.58
C LEU A 564 41.85 -39.38 -51.32
N THR A 565 41.38 -38.29 -50.73
CA THR A 565 41.55 -36.93 -51.25
C THR A 565 42.62 -36.20 -50.45
N GLY A 566 43.78 -36.00 -51.08
CA GLY A 566 44.95 -35.32 -50.52
C GLY A 566 46.19 -35.60 -51.36
N ASN A 567 47.26 -34.80 -51.21
CA ASN A 567 48.52 -35.03 -51.93
C ASN A 567 49.15 -36.36 -51.49
N LEU A 568 49.20 -37.34 -52.39
CA LEU A 568 50.03 -38.53 -52.22
C LEU A 568 51.47 -38.15 -52.56
N THR A 569 52.26 -37.80 -51.54
CA THR A 569 53.70 -37.63 -51.70
C THR A 569 54.35 -39.01 -51.77
N SER A 570 54.50 -39.53 -52.99
CA SER A 570 55.47 -40.59 -53.26
C SER A 570 56.87 -39.97 -53.19
N GLY A 571 57.65 -40.38 -52.19
CA GLY A 571 59.07 -40.04 -52.15
C GLY A 571 59.80 -40.83 -53.24
N SER A 572 60.23 -40.11 -54.28
CA SER A 572 61.28 -40.46 -55.27
C SER A 572 60.82 -40.83 -56.69
N SER A 573 60.74 -39.77 -57.52
CA SER A 573 61.24 -39.58 -58.90
C SER A 573 61.02 -40.61 -60.03
N SER A 574 60.52 -40.03 -61.15
CA SER A 574 60.98 -40.15 -62.55
C SER A 574 60.66 -41.41 -63.37
N ASP A 575 59.70 -41.29 -64.30
CA ASP A 575 59.91 -41.38 -65.77
C ASP A 575 58.67 -41.90 -66.52
N PHE A 576 58.06 -41.07 -67.38
CA PHE A 576 57.42 -41.53 -68.62
C PHE A 576 57.54 -40.44 -69.69
N ASN A 577 58.63 -40.50 -70.47
CA ASN A 577 58.83 -39.71 -71.69
C ASN A 577 58.03 -40.32 -72.84
N TYR A 578 57.27 -39.50 -73.57
CA TYR A 578 56.68 -39.87 -74.87
C TYR A 578 57.55 -39.29 -75.98
N GLU A 579 58.04 -40.14 -76.88
CA GLU A 579 58.76 -39.71 -78.08
C GLU A 579 57.82 -39.88 -79.30
N VAL A 580 57.45 -38.76 -79.92
CA VAL A 580 56.71 -38.73 -81.18
C VAL A 580 57.73 -38.85 -82.30
N SER A 581 57.73 -39.97 -83.02
CA SER A 581 58.41 -40.08 -84.31
C SER A 581 57.37 -40.18 -85.43
N GLY A 582 57.77 -39.80 -86.64
CA GLY A 582 56.91 -39.43 -87.78
C GLY A 582 55.87 -40.44 -88.27
N ASP A 583 55.73 -41.61 -87.65
CA ASP A 583 54.74 -42.64 -88.00
C ASP A 583 53.83 -43.09 -86.82
N GLY A 584 53.81 -42.37 -85.69
CA GLY A 584 52.84 -42.57 -84.59
C GLY A 584 53.44 -42.86 -83.19
N ILE A 585 52.58 -42.86 -82.16
CA ILE A 585 52.95 -42.97 -80.73
C ILE A 585 53.28 -44.43 -80.36
N LEU A 586 54.50 -44.68 -79.88
CA LEU A 586 54.98 -45.98 -79.38
C LEU A 586 54.95 -46.03 -77.83
N PHE A 587 54.38 -47.10 -77.24
CA PHE A 587 54.53 -47.45 -75.82
C PHE A 587 55.53 -48.60 -75.68
N ARG A 588 56.63 -48.41 -74.94
CA ARG A 588 57.63 -49.46 -74.68
C ARG A 588 57.44 -50.05 -73.28
N TYR A 589 57.37 -51.38 -73.18
CA TYR A 589 57.51 -52.12 -71.90
C TYR A 589 58.40 -53.35 -72.14
N GLY A 590 59.67 -53.29 -71.75
CA GLY A 590 60.55 -54.48 -71.66
C GLY A 590 60.74 -55.32 -72.94
N THR A 591 61.53 -56.39 -72.84
CA THR A 591 62.28 -56.98 -73.96
C THR A 591 61.58 -58.03 -74.83
N ASN A 592 60.31 -58.43 -74.66
CA ASN A 592 59.69 -59.38 -75.61
C ASN A 592 58.15 -59.31 -75.62
N ALA A 593 57.59 -59.33 -76.84
CA ALA A 593 56.20 -59.51 -77.27
C ALA A 593 55.36 -58.25 -77.60
N PHE A 594 54.97 -58.16 -78.88
CA PHE A 594 54.18 -57.12 -79.53
C PHE A 594 52.68 -57.45 -79.45
N ALA A 595 51.83 -56.47 -79.15
CA ALA A 595 50.39 -56.53 -79.42
C ALA A 595 50.02 -55.45 -80.45
N LYS A 596 49.74 -55.89 -81.67
CA LYS A 596 49.20 -55.07 -82.77
C LYS A 596 47.72 -54.80 -82.48
N LEU A 597 47.31 -53.53 -82.39
CA LEU A 597 45.90 -53.15 -82.34
C LEU A 597 45.53 -52.51 -83.69
N GLU A 598 44.85 -53.27 -84.55
CA GLU A 598 44.21 -52.74 -85.76
C GLU A 598 42.77 -52.34 -85.47
N GLY A 599 42.35 -51.15 -85.93
CA GLY A 599 40.94 -50.75 -85.99
C GLY A 599 40.69 -49.29 -85.57
N LEU A 600 40.79 -48.36 -86.53
CA LEU A 600 40.34 -46.96 -86.42
C LEU A 600 39.01 -46.76 -87.16
N ALA A 601 38.09 -46.01 -86.55
CA ALA A 601 37.17 -45.09 -87.23
C ALA A 601 36.46 -44.16 -86.21
N LEU A 602 36.72 -42.85 -86.26
CA LEU A 602 35.84 -41.80 -85.69
C LEU A 602 35.77 -40.63 -86.68
N ASN A 603 34.56 -40.35 -87.16
CA ASN A 603 34.23 -39.31 -88.14
C ASN A 603 33.67 -38.04 -87.45
N ASN A 604 33.88 -36.90 -88.10
CA ASN A 604 33.34 -35.54 -87.91
C ASN A 604 34.14 -34.54 -87.06
N TRP A 605 34.81 -33.64 -87.79
CA TRP A 605 35.29 -32.32 -87.36
C TRP A 605 34.13 -31.32 -87.34
N ASN A 606 33.93 -30.62 -86.21
CA ASN A 606 33.42 -29.25 -86.14
C ASN A 606 33.66 -28.72 -84.71
N TYR A 607 34.17 -27.49 -84.60
CA TYR A 607 34.64 -26.77 -83.40
C TYR A 607 36.09 -27.08 -82.96
N ALA A 608 37.03 -26.29 -83.49
CA ALA A 608 38.33 -26.07 -82.88
C ALA A 608 38.43 -24.59 -82.46
N SER A 609 38.33 -24.31 -81.17
CA SER A 609 38.69 -23.02 -80.58
C SER A 609 40.19 -23.02 -80.27
N LEU A 610 40.91 -22.06 -80.84
CA LEU A 610 42.32 -21.79 -80.56
C LEU A 610 42.40 -20.61 -79.60
N ALA A 611 42.76 -20.88 -78.35
CA ALA A 611 43.23 -19.87 -77.41
C ALA A 611 44.76 -19.95 -77.36
N SER A 612 45.45 -18.94 -77.87
CA SER A 612 46.85 -18.71 -77.55
C SER A 612 47.16 -17.22 -77.59
N ASP A 613 47.81 -16.75 -76.53
CA ASP A 613 48.13 -15.36 -76.24
C ASP A 613 49.07 -14.72 -77.28
N ALA A 614 48.81 -13.44 -77.58
CA ALA A 614 49.63 -12.45 -78.29
C ALA A 614 49.83 -12.59 -79.82
N VAL A 615 49.06 -11.81 -80.61
CA VAL A 615 49.42 -11.44 -81.99
C VAL A 615 49.25 -9.92 -82.17
N THR A 616 50.36 -9.22 -82.42
CA THR A 616 50.39 -7.83 -82.86
C THR A 616 50.25 -7.77 -84.39
N LEU A 617 49.12 -7.29 -84.92
CA LEU A 617 48.96 -7.05 -86.36
C LEU A 617 49.31 -5.60 -86.70
N GLY A 618 50.61 -5.34 -86.89
CA GLY A 618 51.06 -4.19 -87.64
C GLY A 618 50.91 -4.45 -89.15
N ARG A 619 50.13 -3.57 -89.81
CA ARG A 619 50.00 -3.36 -91.27
C ARG A 619 48.85 -4.09 -91.97
N SER A 620 48.18 -3.30 -92.81
CA SER A 620 46.96 -3.52 -93.59
C SER A 620 46.83 -4.88 -94.29
N ILE A 621 45.67 -5.52 -94.13
CA ILE A 621 45.22 -6.64 -94.99
C ILE A 621 44.47 -6.04 -96.19
N PRO A 622 44.90 -6.31 -97.44
CA PRO A 622 44.16 -5.90 -98.63
C PRO A 622 42.87 -6.71 -98.78
N SER A 623 41.89 -6.07 -99.39
CA SER A 623 40.56 -6.56 -99.75
C SER A 623 40.57 -7.91 -100.48
N GLU A 624 39.93 -8.92 -99.90
CA GLU A 624 39.19 -9.92 -100.67
C GLU A 624 38.13 -10.60 -99.79
N VAL A 625 36.96 -10.75 -100.41
CA VAL A 625 35.64 -10.88 -99.80
C VAL A 625 35.44 -12.30 -99.26
N VAL A 626 35.26 -12.43 -97.94
CA VAL A 626 34.59 -13.57 -97.33
C VAL A 626 33.31 -13.05 -96.69
N SER A 627 32.20 -13.25 -97.40
CA SER A 627 30.84 -13.06 -96.87
C SER A 627 30.61 -14.12 -95.80
N GLY A 628 30.70 -13.71 -94.54
CA GLY A 628 30.46 -14.57 -93.39
C GLY A 628 30.49 -13.73 -92.12
N LYS A 629 29.33 -13.63 -91.45
CA LYS A 629 29.14 -13.02 -90.12
C LYS A 629 30.23 -13.54 -89.17
N VAL A 630 31.14 -12.68 -88.68
CA VAL A 630 31.75 -12.69 -87.32
C VAL A 630 32.65 -11.46 -87.17
N SER A 631 32.46 -10.69 -86.10
CA SER A 631 33.54 -9.91 -85.46
C SER A 631 33.27 -9.83 -83.96
N TYR A 632 33.87 -10.72 -83.19
CA TYR A 632 34.00 -10.61 -81.74
C TYR A 632 35.45 -10.16 -81.47
N ILE A 633 35.65 -8.97 -80.90
CA ILE A 633 36.96 -8.52 -80.44
C ILE A 633 36.98 -8.71 -78.92
N SER A 634 37.70 -9.73 -78.44
CA SER A 634 38.00 -9.93 -77.02
C SER A 634 39.50 -9.74 -76.82
N THR A 635 39.89 -8.74 -76.02
CA THR A 635 41.29 -8.57 -75.58
C THR A 635 41.31 -8.36 -74.06
N SER A 636 42.33 -8.93 -73.40
CA SER A 636 42.42 -9.02 -71.93
C SER A 636 43.18 -7.87 -71.26
N THR A 637 43.63 -6.85 -72.01
CA THR A 637 44.31 -5.66 -71.47
C THR A 637 44.12 -4.47 -72.41
N LEU A 638 43.32 -3.48 -72.01
CA LEU A 638 43.16 -2.20 -72.71
C LEU A 638 43.28 -1.06 -71.70
N ASP A 639 44.49 -0.56 -71.48
CA ASP A 639 44.72 0.77 -70.89
C ASP A 639 45.19 1.70 -72.03
N GLY A 640 44.50 2.81 -72.26
CA GLY A 640 44.91 3.87 -73.20
C GLY A 640 44.67 3.66 -74.71
N VAL A 641 43.75 2.80 -75.16
CA VAL A 641 43.46 2.64 -76.60
C VAL A 641 42.40 3.62 -77.11
N THR A 642 42.79 4.45 -78.07
CA THR A 642 41.89 5.35 -78.81
C THR A 642 41.36 4.67 -80.07
N LEU A 643 40.07 4.35 -80.13
CA LEU A 643 39.39 3.88 -81.34
C LEU A 643 39.07 5.09 -82.25
N ASN A 644 39.98 5.46 -83.14
CA ASN A 644 39.89 6.74 -83.86
C ASN A 644 39.07 6.74 -85.17
N ARG A 645 38.52 5.60 -85.62
CA ARG A 645 37.52 5.55 -86.72
C ARG A 645 37.03 4.13 -86.96
N VAL A 646 35.71 3.93 -86.96
CA VAL A 646 35.07 2.73 -87.52
C VAL A 646 34.28 3.16 -88.74
N ASN A 647 34.72 2.77 -89.93
CA ASN A 647 33.97 3.01 -91.18
C ASN A 647 33.35 1.68 -91.62
N GLY A 648 32.04 1.51 -91.42
CA GLY A 648 31.25 0.45 -92.05
C GLY A 648 30.55 0.98 -93.30
N TYR A 649 30.75 0.33 -94.44
CA TYR A 649 29.89 0.45 -95.62
C TYR A 649 29.27 -0.92 -95.84
N ASP A 650 28.06 -1.14 -95.33
CA ASP A 650 27.21 -2.23 -95.76
C ASP A 650 25.79 -1.71 -95.98
N ASN A 651 25.19 -2.15 -97.08
CA ASN A 651 23.99 -1.57 -97.66
C ASN A 651 22.75 -2.40 -97.38
N ASN A 652 22.83 -3.58 -96.73
CA ASN A 652 21.67 -4.40 -96.36
C ASN A 652 22.04 -5.49 -95.34
N ALA A 653 22.06 -5.15 -94.04
CA ALA A 653 21.80 -6.04 -92.89
C ALA A 653 22.18 -5.32 -91.58
N GLU A 654 21.40 -5.53 -90.53
CA GLU A 654 21.69 -5.12 -89.14
C GLU A 654 23.15 -5.44 -88.79
N SER A 655 23.95 -4.39 -88.64
CA SER A 655 25.38 -4.50 -88.30
C SER A 655 25.57 -4.18 -86.83
N THR A 656 25.58 -5.20 -85.97
CA THR A 656 25.91 -5.05 -84.55
C THR A 656 27.43 -5.02 -84.37
N ILE A 657 27.96 -3.95 -83.77
CA ILE A 657 29.36 -3.88 -83.34
C ILE A 657 29.39 -4.10 -81.83
N THR A 658 29.91 -5.25 -81.38
CA THR A 658 30.10 -5.55 -79.95
C THR A 658 31.54 -5.26 -79.54
N VAL A 659 31.75 -4.39 -78.54
CA VAL A 659 33.06 -4.10 -77.97
C VAL A 659 33.11 -4.62 -76.54
N GLY A 660 33.89 -5.67 -76.26
CA GLY A 660 34.11 -6.20 -74.91
C GLY A 660 35.53 -5.96 -74.42
N SER A 661 35.71 -5.53 -73.17
CA SER A 661 37.03 -5.34 -72.54
C SER A 661 37.06 -5.90 -71.12
N THR A 662 38.20 -6.44 -70.67
CA THR A 662 38.44 -6.85 -69.28
C THR A 662 39.45 -5.87 -68.65
N PRO A 663 39.11 -5.12 -67.57
CA PRO A 663 40.04 -4.17 -66.98
C PRO A 663 41.22 -4.86 -66.29
N ALA A 664 42.44 -4.48 -66.63
CA ALA A 664 43.62 -4.85 -65.87
C ALA A 664 43.90 -3.75 -64.84
N SER A 665 43.42 -3.95 -63.62
CA SER A 665 43.64 -3.14 -62.39
C SER A 665 42.58 -2.05 -62.05
N GLY A 666 41.73 -2.37 -61.06
CA GLY A 666 41.29 -1.47 -59.99
C GLY A 666 40.49 -0.20 -60.30
N SER A 667 40.13 0.08 -61.56
CA SER A 667 39.34 1.25 -61.94
C SER A 667 38.22 0.82 -62.88
N ASP A 668 36.97 0.80 -62.40
CA ASP A 668 35.76 0.43 -63.17
C ASP A 668 35.30 1.55 -64.11
N VAL A 669 36.15 1.97 -65.07
CA VAL A 669 35.78 3.04 -66.01
C VAL A 669 36.17 2.70 -67.44
N ILE A 670 35.18 2.56 -68.31
CA ILE A 670 35.35 2.60 -69.77
C ILE A 670 35.12 4.05 -70.24
N LYS A 671 36.16 4.71 -70.79
CA LYS A 671 36.03 6.04 -71.40
C LYS A 671 35.99 5.95 -72.92
N LEU A 672 34.89 6.37 -73.53
CA LEU A 672 34.72 6.47 -74.99
C LEU A 672 34.72 7.95 -75.40
N THR A 673 35.74 8.37 -76.14
CA THR A 673 35.99 9.80 -76.37
C THR A 673 35.19 10.40 -77.54
N THR A 674 34.93 9.65 -78.63
CA THR A 674 34.13 10.17 -79.76
C THR A 674 33.56 9.02 -80.61
N LEU A 675 32.25 9.07 -80.90
CA LEU A 675 31.56 8.12 -81.79
C LEU A 675 31.04 8.88 -83.02
N ASN A 676 31.64 8.63 -84.19
CA ASN A 676 31.25 9.25 -85.47
C ASN A 676 30.76 8.17 -86.44
N GLY A 677 29.49 8.23 -86.86
CA GLY A 677 28.92 7.33 -87.86
C GLY A 677 28.05 8.08 -88.87
N THR A 678 28.16 7.72 -90.15
CA THR A 678 27.29 8.24 -91.22
C THR A 678 26.30 7.14 -91.63
N LYS A 679 25.02 7.51 -91.73
CA LYS A 679 23.84 6.64 -91.81
C LYS A 679 23.80 5.68 -93.03
N SER A 680 23.42 4.42 -92.78
CA SER A 680 22.44 3.67 -93.61
C SER A 680 21.30 3.19 -92.68
N ALA A 681 20.13 2.85 -93.21
CA ALA A 681 18.91 2.66 -92.42
C ALA A 681 19.02 1.51 -91.39
N GLU A 682 18.54 1.76 -90.16
CA GLU A 682 18.43 0.81 -89.04
C GLU A 682 19.75 0.17 -88.56
N SER A 683 20.77 0.99 -88.29
CA SER A 683 21.97 0.54 -87.58
C SER A 683 21.83 0.84 -86.08
N SER A 684 21.90 -0.18 -85.23
CA SER A 684 22.03 -0.03 -83.77
C SER A 684 23.49 -0.18 -83.35
N ILE A 685 23.94 0.65 -82.39
CA ILE A 685 25.25 0.50 -81.75
C ILE A 685 24.99 -0.01 -80.34
N GLU A 686 25.44 -1.23 -80.04
CA GLU A 686 25.31 -1.85 -78.73
C GLU A 686 26.66 -1.86 -78.01
N VAL A 687 26.72 -1.23 -76.84
CA VAL A 687 27.95 -1.18 -76.02
C VAL A 687 27.71 -1.98 -74.74
N TYR A 688 28.43 -3.10 -74.61
CA TYR A 688 28.36 -3.98 -73.44
C TYR A 688 29.70 -3.96 -72.68
N GLY A 689 29.67 -3.63 -71.39
CA GLY A 689 30.82 -3.81 -70.52
C GLY A 689 30.61 -5.04 -69.64
N TYR A 690 31.53 -6.00 -69.66
CA TYR A 690 31.44 -7.24 -68.90
C TYR A 690 32.77 -7.54 -68.18
N ASP A 691 32.73 -7.60 -66.85
CA ASP A 691 33.85 -8.04 -66.02
C ASP A 691 33.88 -9.57 -65.92
N ALA A 692 34.67 -10.18 -66.80
CA ALA A 692 34.85 -11.63 -66.86
C ALA A 692 35.51 -12.22 -65.61
N LYS A 693 36.21 -11.42 -64.79
CA LYS A 693 36.90 -11.92 -63.59
C LYS A 693 35.93 -12.16 -62.44
N ASN A 694 34.89 -11.33 -62.35
CA ASN A 694 33.85 -11.42 -61.32
C ASN A 694 32.49 -11.92 -61.84
N ASN A 695 32.37 -12.17 -63.15
CA ASN A 695 31.16 -12.66 -63.85
C ASN A 695 29.95 -11.71 -63.68
N LYS A 696 30.17 -10.41 -63.92
CA LYS A 696 29.16 -9.34 -63.75
C LYS A 696 29.30 -8.28 -64.85
N ASP A 697 28.21 -7.58 -65.15
CA ASP A 697 28.25 -6.39 -66.03
C ASP A 697 29.00 -5.24 -65.32
N THR A 698 29.69 -4.38 -66.09
CA THR A 698 30.46 -3.25 -65.54
C THR A 698 29.55 -2.22 -64.88
N GLU A 699 29.95 -1.67 -63.72
CA GLU A 699 29.08 -0.77 -62.96
C GLU A 699 28.95 0.64 -63.55
N TYR A 700 29.93 1.14 -64.34
CA TYR A 700 29.98 2.53 -64.82
C TYR A 700 30.58 2.70 -66.23
N ILE A 701 29.95 3.51 -67.09
CA ILE A 701 30.45 3.93 -68.41
C ILE A 701 30.37 5.47 -68.51
N GLU A 702 31.48 6.12 -68.90
CA GLU A 702 31.53 7.57 -69.16
C GLU A 702 31.59 7.85 -70.67
N LEU A 703 30.54 8.49 -71.20
CA LEU A 703 30.44 8.94 -72.60
C LEU A 703 30.66 10.45 -72.67
N ILE A 704 31.76 10.89 -73.30
CA ILE A 704 32.16 12.31 -73.27
C ILE A 704 31.52 13.13 -74.41
N SER A 705 31.23 12.52 -75.56
CA SER A 705 30.64 13.23 -76.72
C SER A 705 30.04 12.28 -77.76
N ILE A 706 28.82 12.58 -78.22
CA ILE A 706 28.18 11.97 -79.39
C ILE A 706 27.96 13.08 -80.43
N ASP A 707 28.69 13.06 -81.54
CA ASP A 707 28.50 14.00 -82.65
C ASP A 707 27.88 13.26 -83.84
N SER A 708 26.56 13.16 -83.85
CA SER A 708 25.79 12.60 -84.97
C SER A 708 25.13 13.73 -85.75
N SER A 709 25.49 13.93 -87.01
CA SER A 709 24.98 15.02 -87.85
C SER A 709 23.52 14.86 -88.32
N SER A 710 22.69 14.00 -87.69
CA SER A 710 21.25 13.91 -87.96
C SER A 710 20.49 13.14 -86.87
N ASN A 711 19.27 13.59 -86.56
CA ASN A 711 18.39 13.12 -85.48
C ASN A 711 18.09 11.61 -85.48
N SER A 712 18.01 11.06 -84.26
CA SER A 712 17.64 9.67 -83.87
C SER A 712 18.76 8.64 -83.92
N SER A 713 19.51 8.56 -82.82
CA SER A 713 20.46 7.47 -82.53
C SER A 713 19.87 6.56 -81.45
N TYR A 714 19.68 5.26 -81.74
CA TYR A 714 19.37 4.26 -80.72
C TYR A 714 20.69 3.76 -80.13
N ILE A 715 20.89 3.99 -78.84
CA ILE A 715 22.07 3.50 -78.10
C ILE A 715 21.57 2.57 -76.99
N ASN A 716 21.88 1.29 -77.11
CA ASN A 716 21.59 0.31 -76.06
C ASN A 716 22.84 0.20 -75.18
N ILE A 717 22.75 0.67 -73.93
CA ILE A 717 23.86 0.74 -72.98
C ILE A 717 23.49 -0.10 -71.76
N ALA A 718 24.32 -1.06 -71.37
CA ALA A 718 24.04 -1.95 -70.23
C ALA A 718 25.04 -1.84 -69.07
N PRO A 719 25.13 -0.70 -68.35
CA PRO A 719 25.65 -0.64 -66.99
C PRO A 719 24.59 -0.19 -65.97
N THR A 720 24.87 -0.37 -64.68
CA THR A 720 23.95 -0.07 -63.57
C THR A 720 23.78 1.43 -63.24
N GLU A 721 24.69 2.32 -63.67
CA GLU A 721 24.62 3.78 -63.46
C GLU A 721 25.13 4.54 -64.70
N ILE A 722 24.44 5.64 -65.09
CA ILE A 722 24.72 6.42 -66.30
C ILE A 722 24.82 7.92 -66.00
N VAL A 723 25.88 8.57 -66.49
CA VAL A 723 26.04 10.04 -66.49
C VAL A 723 26.11 10.54 -67.94
N LEU A 724 25.19 11.43 -68.31
CA LEU A 724 25.12 12.00 -69.66
C LEU A 724 25.27 13.52 -69.62
N ASN A 725 26.23 14.04 -70.39
CA ASN A 725 26.47 15.47 -70.54
C ASN A 725 26.24 15.85 -72.02
N THR A 726 24.99 16.16 -72.37
CA THR A 726 24.56 16.39 -73.77
C THR A 726 23.93 17.77 -73.94
N PRO A 727 24.26 18.53 -75.00
CA PRO A 727 23.62 19.81 -75.31
C PRO A 727 22.25 19.72 -76.03
N LYS A 728 21.70 18.54 -76.35
CA LYS A 728 20.49 18.40 -77.21
C LYS A 728 19.46 17.37 -76.73
N SER A 729 18.23 17.53 -77.24
CA SER A 729 16.96 17.29 -76.55
C SER A 729 16.31 15.89 -76.63
N ASP A 730 16.67 15.01 -77.56
CA ASP A 730 15.87 13.79 -77.78
C ASP A 730 16.65 12.52 -77.37
N LEU A 731 16.36 11.98 -76.18
CA LEU A 731 16.98 10.76 -75.65
C LEU A 731 15.91 9.72 -75.28
N VAL A 732 16.04 8.51 -75.84
CA VAL A 732 15.21 7.34 -75.50
C VAL A 732 16.10 6.33 -74.78
N ILE A 733 15.77 6.01 -73.53
CA ILE A 733 16.47 4.99 -72.74
C ILE A 733 15.57 3.76 -72.67
N ASP A 734 15.97 2.68 -73.34
CA ASP A 734 15.19 1.45 -73.41
C ASP A 734 16.02 0.22 -73.01
N ASN A 735 16.01 -0.14 -71.72
CA ASN A 735 16.30 -1.50 -71.22
C ASN A 735 16.15 -1.65 -69.69
N SER A 736 16.14 -2.90 -69.21
CA SER A 736 15.67 -3.32 -67.88
C SER A 736 16.56 -2.88 -66.69
N ILE A 737 16.03 -1.95 -65.87
CA ILE A 737 16.41 -1.57 -64.49
C ILE A 737 17.75 -0.83 -64.32
N TYR A 738 17.68 0.51 -64.22
CA TYR A 738 18.82 1.36 -63.84
C TYR A 738 18.75 1.76 -62.35
N LYS A 739 19.90 1.77 -61.67
CA LYS A 739 20.00 2.12 -60.23
C LYS A 739 19.91 3.64 -60.02
N ALA A 740 20.59 4.43 -60.86
CA ALA A 740 20.50 5.89 -60.90
C ALA A 740 20.82 6.43 -62.31
N VAL A 741 20.15 7.54 -62.68
CA VAL A 741 20.43 8.31 -63.92
C VAL A 741 20.60 9.77 -63.54
N THR A 742 21.76 10.37 -63.88
CA THR A 742 22.02 11.81 -63.69
C THR A 742 22.09 12.52 -65.05
N LEU A 743 21.25 13.55 -65.21
CA LEU A 743 21.13 14.32 -66.44
C LEU A 743 21.51 15.78 -66.17
N SER A 744 22.61 16.23 -66.78
CA SER A 744 23.01 17.64 -66.78
C SER A 744 22.84 18.20 -68.19
N THR A 745 21.76 18.97 -68.40
CA THR A 745 21.42 19.56 -69.70
C THR A 745 20.88 20.98 -69.50
N SER A 746 21.20 21.86 -70.44
CA SER A 746 20.74 23.25 -70.46
C SER A 746 19.35 23.43 -71.07
N GLU A 747 18.83 22.46 -71.86
CA GLU A 747 17.49 22.50 -72.48
C GLU A 747 16.90 21.08 -72.66
N PRO A 748 16.11 20.55 -71.71
CA PRO A 748 15.58 19.18 -71.76
C PRO A 748 14.08 19.16 -72.09
N ASN A 749 13.70 19.03 -73.36
CA ASN A 749 12.31 18.74 -73.72
C ASN A 749 12.27 17.37 -74.40
N GLY A 750 11.36 16.47 -73.97
CA GLY A 750 11.06 15.22 -74.68
C GLY A 750 11.79 13.95 -74.21
N ILE A 751 12.15 13.84 -72.93
CA ILE A 751 12.77 12.61 -72.38
C ILE A 751 11.72 11.52 -72.21
N GLN A 752 11.91 10.38 -72.88
CA GLN A 752 11.02 9.21 -72.76
C GLN A 752 11.72 8.06 -72.03
N LEU A 753 11.07 7.57 -70.98
CA LEU A 753 11.52 6.43 -70.18
C LEU A 753 10.54 5.27 -70.34
N SER A 754 10.96 4.21 -71.01
CA SER A 754 10.16 2.98 -71.24
C SER A 754 10.42 1.89 -70.18
N THR A 755 11.22 2.16 -69.15
CA THR A 755 11.78 1.19 -68.19
C THR A 755 11.80 1.71 -66.73
N SER A 756 11.99 0.83 -65.74
CA SER A 756 12.03 1.17 -64.30
C SER A 756 13.38 1.78 -63.89
N VAL A 757 13.35 2.92 -63.18
CA VAL A 757 14.55 3.62 -62.69
C VAL A 757 14.43 3.89 -61.18
N GLY A 758 15.48 3.62 -60.41
CA GLY A 758 15.47 3.78 -58.94
C GLY A 758 15.47 5.24 -58.45
N TYR A 759 16.31 6.10 -59.04
CA TYR A 759 16.42 7.53 -58.72
C TYR A 759 16.71 8.36 -59.97
N ILE A 760 16.04 9.52 -60.07
CA ILE A 760 16.29 10.53 -61.12
C ILE A 760 16.50 11.89 -60.45
N THR A 761 17.63 12.52 -60.74
CA THR A 761 17.92 13.90 -60.32
C THR A 761 17.89 14.82 -61.55
N ILE A 762 17.10 15.89 -61.46
CA ILE A 762 16.90 16.87 -62.53
C ILE A 762 17.24 18.25 -61.97
N ASP A 763 18.24 18.90 -62.57
CA ASP A 763 18.74 20.20 -62.10
C ASP A 763 18.01 21.42 -62.68
N SER A 764 17.03 21.25 -63.58
CA SER A 764 16.29 22.37 -64.20
C SER A 764 14.84 22.02 -64.64
N LYS A 765 14.04 23.05 -64.98
CA LYS A 765 12.60 22.94 -65.33
C LYS A 765 12.37 21.96 -66.49
N THR A 766 11.51 20.95 -66.30
CA THR A 766 11.31 19.88 -67.28
C THR A 766 9.86 19.36 -67.31
N GLU A 767 9.41 18.89 -68.47
CA GLU A 767 8.19 18.10 -68.68
C GLU A 767 8.59 16.61 -68.85
N LEU A 768 8.08 15.73 -67.99
CA LEU A 768 8.44 14.30 -67.96
C LEU A 768 7.24 13.45 -68.36
N ASP A 769 7.34 12.80 -69.52
CA ASP A 769 6.32 11.86 -70.01
C ASP A 769 6.68 10.42 -69.62
N LEU A 770 5.90 9.85 -68.71
CA LEU A 770 6.08 8.48 -68.24
C LEU A 770 5.16 7.56 -69.03
N THR A 771 5.72 6.60 -69.76
CA THR A 771 4.93 5.63 -70.55
C THR A 771 4.78 4.26 -69.86
N ALA A 772 5.48 4.01 -68.75
CA ALA A 772 5.48 2.75 -68.01
C ALA A 772 4.97 2.87 -66.55
N LYS A 773 4.30 1.82 -66.05
CA LYS A 773 3.76 1.74 -64.67
C LYS A 773 4.85 1.40 -63.65
N THR A 774 5.44 2.38 -62.98
CA THR A 774 6.55 2.15 -62.04
C THR A 774 6.51 3.06 -60.80
N ASN A 775 7.31 2.74 -59.78
CA ASN A 775 7.56 3.62 -58.63
C ASN A 775 8.78 4.49 -58.94
N ILE A 776 8.64 5.81 -58.93
CA ILE A 776 9.73 6.74 -59.26
C ILE A 776 9.93 7.72 -58.11
N ASN A 777 11.18 7.87 -57.66
CA ASN A 777 11.60 8.93 -56.74
C ASN A 777 12.22 10.08 -57.53
N VAL A 778 11.56 11.24 -57.50
CA VAL A 778 12.01 12.45 -58.21
C VAL A 778 12.42 13.50 -57.19
N SER A 779 13.65 14.01 -57.31
CA SER A 779 14.14 15.17 -56.55
C SER A 779 14.40 16.34 -57.50
N SER A 780 13.72 17.47 -57.30
CA SER A 780 14.06 18.73 -57.98
C SER A 780 14.82 19.66 -57.04
N THR A 781 15.91 20.25 -57.54
CA THR A 781 16.73 21.23 -56.81
C THR A 781 16.27 22.67 -57.09
N SER A 782 15.53 22.93 -58.18
CA SER A 782 14.84 24.20 -58.40
C SER A 782 13.72 24.13 -59.46
N GLY A 783 12.45 24.30 -59.04
CA GLY A 783 11.32 24.58 -59.93
C GLY A 783 10.22 23.51 -60.02
N ASN A 784 9.08 23.92 -60.61
CA ASN A 784 7.88 23.11 -60.81
C ASN A 784 8.15 21.99 -61.84
N VAL A 785 7.70 20.76 -61.54
CA VAL A 785 7.74 19.61 -62.44
C VAL A 785 6.31 19.19 -62.78
N ASN A 786 5.99 19.07 -64.08
CA ASN A 786 4.70 18.59 -64.56
C ASN A 786 4.80 17.11 -64.96
N PHE A 787 3.82 16.30 -64.53
CA PHE A 787 3.79 14.86 -64.80
C PHE A 787 2.55 14.46 -65.58
N ASN A 788 2.74 13.80 -66.73
CA ASN A 788 1.69 13.02 -67.38
C ASN A 788 1.98 11.54 -67.12
N SER A 789 1.05 10.85 -66.46
CA SER A 789 1.20 9.43 -66.13
C SER A 789 -0.03 8.61 -66.51
N PRO A 790 0.12 7.32 -66.89
CA PRO A 790 -0.98 6.39 -67.05
C PRO A 790 -1.59 6.01 -65.69
N SER A 791 -2.83 5.52 -65.70
CA SER A 791 -3.52 5.07 -64.49
C SER A 791 -2.76 3.96 -63.73
N GLY A 792 -2.60 4.13 -62.42
CA GLY A 792 -1.97 3.16 -61.51
C GLY A 792 -0.47 3.38 -61.23
N THR A 793 0.09 4.54 -61.58
CA THR A 793 1.48 4.91 -61.27
C THR A 793 1.58 5.49 -59.85
N ASN A 794 2.51 5.00 -59.02
CA ASN A 794 2.78 5.60 -57.70
C ASN A 794 3.97 6.57 -57.81
N VAL A 795 3.72 7.85 -57.59
CA VAL A 795 4.77 8.88 -57.59
C VAL A 795 4.99 9.37 -56.16
N THR A 796 6.23 9.24 -55.66
CA THR A 796 6.59 9.73 -54.31
C THR A 796 7.42 10.99 -54.45
N PHE A 797 6.97 12.09 -53.83
CA PHE A 797 7.63 13.39 -53.87
C PHE A 797 8.38 13.67 -52.58
N GLN A 798 9.69 13.93 -52.68
CA GLN A 798 10.49 14.50 -51.58
C GLN A 798 11.02 15.87 -52.01
N PRO A 799 10.31 16.98 -51.73
CA PRO A 799 10.80 18.30 -52.07
C PRO A 799 11.97 18.67 -51.16
N ASN A 800 13.19 18.74 -51.70
CA ASN A 800 14.31 19.37 -51.03
C ASN A 800 14.24 20.89 -51.26
N GLY A 801 13.44 21.56 -50.44
CA GLY A 801 13.35 23.02 -50.38
C GLY A 801 12.06 23.61 -50.96
N GLY A 802 11.13 24.00 -50.09
CA GLY A 802 10.14 25.08 -50.26
C GLY A 802 9.16 25.08 -51.46
N GLY A 803 9.24 24.16 -52.42
CA GLY A 803 8.36 24.12 -53.59
C GLY A 803 7.03 23.39 -53.32
N GLY A 804 5.90 24.06 -53.54
CA GLY A 804 4.56 23.46 -53.43
C GLY A 804 4.16 22.65 -54.67
N VAL A 805 3.36 21.61 -54.48
CA VAL A 805 2.86 20.71 -55.56
C VAL A 805 1.47 21.17 -56.02
N VAL A 806 1.29 21.38 -57.33
CA VAL A 806 0.00 21.73 -57.95
C VAL A 806 -0.51 20.55 -58.76
N PHE A 807 -1.63 19.95 -58.36
CA PHE A 807 -2.29 18.89 -59.12
C PHE A 807 -3.32 19.50 -60.09
N GLY A 808 -2.99 19.56 -61.38
CA GLY A 808 -3.94 19.93 -62.44
C GLY A 808 -4.74 18.71 -62.91
N ALA A 809 -6.08 18.75 -62.78
CA ALA A 809 -7.04 17.72 -63.17
C ALA A 809 -6.82 16.33 -62.51
N LEU A 810 -7.45 16.13 -61.35
CA LEU A 810 -7.40 14.89 -60.55
C LEU A 810 -8.12 13.72 -61.23
N ALA A 811 -7.37 12.83 -61.88
CA ALA A 811 -7.85 11.51 -62.27
C ALA A 811 -7.64 10.50 -61.13
N ASN A 812 -8.72 10.13 -60.43
CA ASN A 812 -8.93 8.93 -59.60
C ASN A 812 -7.70 8.32 -58.87
N PHE A 813 -7.39 8.81 -57.67
CA PHE A 813 -6.59 8.07 -56.69
C PHE A 813 -7.36 6.84 -56.20
N THR A 814 -6.92 5.64 -56.56
CA THR A 814 -7.64 4.39 -56.22
C THR A 814 -7.13 3.68 -54.97
N LYS A 815 -6.11 4.19 -54.27
CA LYS A 815 -5.73 3.59 -52.98
C LYS A 815 -5.24 4.55 -51.90
N ASN A 816 -4.32 5.49 -52.16
CA ASN A 816 -3.88 6.45 -51.14
C ASN A 816 -3.50 7.80 -51.76
N ALA A 817 -4.21 8.86 -51.40
CA ALA A 817 -3.70 10.22 -51.51
C ALA A 817 -3.25 10.64 -50.11
N ILE A 818 -1.94 10.60 -49.83
CA ILE A 818 -1.40 11.17 -48.58
C ILE A 818 -1.20 12.66 -48.85
N VAL A 819 -2.20 13.47 -48.51
CA VAL A 819 -2.03 14.92 -48.44
C VAL A 819 -1.36 15.22 -47.10
N GLY A 820 -0.04 15.32 -47.12
CA GLY A 820 0.73 15.72 -45.94
C GLY A 820 0.35 17.14 -45.51
N ALA A 821 0.03 17.32 -44.24
CA ALA A 821 0.05 18.65 -43.62
C ALA A 821 1.49 19.19 -43.62
N ASP A 822 1.65 20.51 -43.54
CA ASP A 822 2.96 21.12 -43.40
C ASP A 822 3.68 20.65 -42.11
N GLN A 823 4.93 21.09 -41.93
CA GLN A 823 5.78 20.70 -40.79
C GLN A 823 5.21 21.04 -39.40
N SER A 824 4.07 21.74 -39.29
CA SER A 824 3.37 22.02 -38.03
C SER A 824 2.24 21.04 -37.70
N GLY A 825 1.84 20.15 -38.61
CA GLY A 825 0.94 19.03 -38.33
C GLY A 825 -0.51 19.36 -37.96
N ASP A 826 -0.92 20.62 -37.93
CA ASP A 826 -2.20 20.99 -37.27
C ASP A 826 -3.41 21.16 -38.19
N GLN A 827 -3.29 21.21 -39.53
CA GLN A 827 -4.48 21.39 -40.42
C GLN A 827 -4.36 20.77 -41.83
N ILE A 828 -5.48 20.20 -42.31
CA ILE A 828 -5.77 19.99 -43.75
C ILE A 828 -6.48 21.22 -44.29
N TRP A 829 -5.86 21.94 -45.23
CA TRP A 829 -6.47 23.10 -45.89
C TRP A 829 -7.16 22.68 -47.19
N VAL A 830 -8.49 22.72 -47.24
CA VAL A 830 -9.23 22.85 -48.51
C VAL A 830 -9.51 24.33 -48.72
N ARG A 831 -8.52 25.10 -49.20
CA ARG A 831 -8.72 26.52 -49.54
C ARG A 831 -9.22 26.63 -50.98
N GLY A 832 -10.53 26.81 -51.13
CA GLY A 832 -11.14 27.46 -52.27
C GLY A 832 -11.93 28.67 -51.77
N ALA A 833 -12.04 29.74 -52.55
CA ALA A 833 -12.86 30.91 -52.22
C ALA A 833 -14.39 30.62 -52.23
N GLY A 834 -14.80 29.36 -52.08
CA GLY A 834 -16.20 28.92 -52.07
C GLY A 834 -16.40 27.79 -51.06
N ASN A 835 -17.57 27.78 -50.41
CA ASN A 835 -17.98 26.79 -49.41
C ASN A 835 -17.72 25.34 -49.88
N PHE A 836 -17.28 24.48 -48.97
CA PHE A 836 -17.18 23.04 -49.24
C PHE A 836 -18.59 22.41 -49.35
N ASN A 837 -19.10 22.28 -50.58
CA ASN A 837 -20.40 21.66 -50.89
C ASN A 837 -20.26 20.14 -51.15
N GLY A 838 -19.57 19.42 -50.26
CA GLY A 838 -19.33 17.97 -50.40
C GLY A 838 -19.87 17.16 -49.23
N LYS A 839 -20.32 15.92 -49.49
CA LYS A 839 -20.58 14.93 -48.42
C LYS A 839 -19.26 14.49 -47.82
N VAL A 840 -19.10 14.63 -46.50
CA VAL A 840 -17.99 14.02 -45.77
C VAL A 840 -18.43 12.66 -45.26
N SER A 841 -17.86 11.60 -45.81
CA SER A 841 -18.00 10.24 -45.28
C SER A 841 -16.68 9.88 -44.60
N CYS A 842 -16.69 9.78 -43.27
CA CYS A 842 -15.55 9.35 -42.49
C CYS A 842 -15.92 8.10 -41.69
N GLN A 843 -14.94 7.22 -41.47
CA GLN A 843 -15.14 6.01 -40.66
C GLN A 843 -15.16 6.31 -39.16
N SER A 844 -14.47 7.38 -38.73
CA SER A 844 -14.49 7.91 -37.36
C SER A 844 -14.19 9.40 -37.36
N LEU A 845 -14.86 10.14 -36.48
CA LEU A 845 -14.54 11.52 -36.13
C LEU A 845 -14.25 11.57 -34.63
N THR A 846 -13.00 11.85 -34.25
CA THR A 846 -12.59 11.92 -32.84
C THR A 846 -12.29 13.37 -32.46
N GLN A 847 -13.00 13.91 -31.47
CA GLN A 847 -12.78 15.27 -30.98
C GLN A 847 -11.82 15.30 -29.79
N THR A 848 -10.91 16.27 -29.76
CA THR A 848 -9.95 16.44 -28.65
C THR A 848 -10.59 17.26 -27.53
N SER A 849 -10.64 16.70 -26.31
CA SER A 849 -11.25 17.33 -25.13
C SER A 849 -10.26 17.46 -23.95
N LEU A 850 -8.98 17.65 -24.27
CA LEU A 850 -7.89 17.70 -23.28
C LEU A 850 -7.99 18.91 -22.35
N LEU A 851 -7.73 18.71 -21.06
CA LEU A 851 -7.72 19.79 -20.05
C LEU A 851 -6.73 20.90 -20.40
N SER A 852 -5.58 20.56 -21.00
CA SER A 852 -4.55 21.53 -21.42
C SER A 852 -5.02 22.53 -22.48
N LYS A 853 -6.19 22.31 -23.08
CA LYS A 853 -6.80 23.19 -24.08
C LYS A 853 -8.04 23.91 -23.53
N LYS A 854 -8.34 23.83 -22.22
CA LYS A 854 -9.54 24.40 -21.58
C LYS A 854 -9.20 25.39 -20.45
N THR A 855 -10.05 26.41 -20.29
CA THR A 855 -9.99 27.40 -19.20
C THR A 855 -11.41 27.79 -18.76
N ASN A 856 -11.58 28.50 -17.64
CA ASN A 856 -12.89 28.93 -17.10
C ASN A 856 -13.90 27.78 -16.88
N ILE A 857 -13.46 26.68 -16.29
CA ILE A 857 -14.25 25.45 -16.11
C ILE A 857 -15.17 25.57 -14.89
N THR A 858 -16.49 25.51 -15.11
CA THR A 858 -17.51 25.45 -14.05
C THR A 858 -18.43 24.25 -14.24
N LYS A 859 -19.02 23.76 -13.15
CA LYS A 859 -19.99 22.65 -13.21
C LYS A 859 -21.35 23.19 -13.68
N LEU A 860 -21.98 22.50 -14.63
CA LEU A 860 -23.31 22.88 -15.14
C LEU A 860 -24.35 22.86 -14.02
N ASN A 861 -25.19 23.88 -13.99
CA ASN A 861 -26.34 23.99 -13.11
C ASN A 861 -27.49 23.16 -13.69
N ILE A 862 -28.02 22.21 -12.90
CA ILE A 862 -29.06 21.30 -13.35
C ILE A 862 -30.35 22.03 -13.75
N GLN A 863 -30.69 23.14 -13.09
CA GLN A 863 -31.91 23.88 -13.41
C GLN A 863 -31.79 24.60 -14.75
N ASP A 864 -30.61 25.12 -15.08
CA ASP A 864 -30.35 25.76 -16.37
C ASP A 864 -30.40 24.72 -17.50
N VAL A 865 -29.91 23.50 -17.24
CA VAL A 865 -30.02 22.37 -18.17
C VAL A 865 -31.48 21.94 -18.37
N ILE A 866 -32.26 21.81 -17.28
CA ILE A 866 -33.69 21.50 -17.34
C ILE A 866 -34.44 22.57 -18.14
N ASN A 867 -34.16 23.85 -17.89
CA ASN A 867 -34.79 24.97 -18.59
C ASN A 867 -34.45 24.95 -20.09
N ALA A 868 -33.18 24.77 -20.44
CA ALA A 868 -32.73 24.69 -21.83
C ALA A 868 -33.41 23.53 -22.57
N ILE A 869 -33.41 22.33 -21.99
CA ILE A 869 -34.07 21.14 -22.58
C ILE A 869 -35.58 21.37 -22.74
N ASN A 870 -36.28 21.82 -21.69
CA ASN A 870 -37.73 22.05 -21.74
C ASN A 870 -38.13 23.19 -22.70
N SER A 871 -37.22 24.13 -22.95
CA SER A 871 -37.47 25.25 -23.87
C SER A 871 -37.19 24.92 -25.33
N THR A 872 -36.59 23.76 -25.62
CA THR A 872 -36.24 23.34 -26.99
C THR A 872 -37.43 22.69 -27.67
N GLU A 873 -37.78 23.16 -28.86
CA GLU A 873 -38.86 22.58 -29.68
C GLU A 873 -38.27 21.72 -30.80
N ILE A 874 -38.72 20.46 -30.89
CA ILE A 874 -38.27 19.50 -31.92
C ILE A 874 -39.35 19.35 -32.99
N TYR A 875 -38.94 19.50 -34.25
CA TYR A 875 -39.82 19.43 -35.41
C TYR A 875 -39.35 18.36 -36.39
N GLU A 876 -40.31 17.76 -37.10
CA GLU A 876 -40.03 16.97 -38.28
C GLU A 876 -40.00 17.87 -39.53
N TYR A 877 -38.97 17.71 -40.36
CA TYR A 877 -38.79 18.51 -41.57
C TYR A 877 -38.17 17.70 -42.71
N SER A 878 -38.20 18.29 -43.91
CA SER A 878 -37.51 17.77 -45.10
C SER A 878 -36.66 18.88 -45.70
N PHE A 879 -35.44 18.58 -46.14
CA PHE A 879 -34.61 19.57 -46.81
C PHE A 879 -35.19 19.91 -48.19
N LYS A 880 -35.22 21.21 -48.52
CA LYS A 880 -35.74 21.70 -49.82
C LYS A 880 -35.06 21.00 -51.01
N ARG A 881 -33.73 20.86 -50.95
CA ARG A 881 -32.91 20.18 -51.97
C ARG A 881 -33.29 18.70 -52.16
N ASP A 882 -33.61 17.98 -51.08
CA ASP A 882 -33.99 16.57 -51.16
C ASP A 882 -35.34 16.44 -51.90
N LEU A 883 -36.31 17.31 -51.58
CA LEU A 883 -37.61 17.34 -52.26
C LEU A 883 -37.47 17.72 -53.75
N GLU A 884 -36.61 18.69 -54.08
CA GLU A 884 -36.27 19.08 -55.46
C GLU A 884 -35.65 17.92 -56.26
N GLN A 885 -34.95 17.00 -55.59
CA GLN A 885 -34.35 15.80 -56.18
C GLN A 885 -35.27 14.56 -56.14
N GLY A 886 -36.54 14.72 -55.74
CA GLY A 886 -37.51 13.63 -55.64
C GLY A 886 -37.31 12.70 -54.43
N VAL A 887 -36.46 13.09 -53.47
CA VAL A 887 -36.18 12.33 -52.25
C VAL A 887 -37.15 12.74 -51.14
N ASN A 888 -38.08 11.85 -50.78
CA ASN A 888 -39.05 12.07 -49.71
C ASN A 888 -38.55 11.51 -48.36
N LYS A 889 -37.53 12.17 -47.78
CA LYS A 889 -36.98 11.81 -46.46
C LYS A 889 -37.40 12.82 -45.40
N ARG A 890 -37.80 12.32 -44.23
CA ARG A 890 -38.06 13.11 -43.03
C ARG A 890 -36.85 13.08 -42.09
N TYR A 891 -36.57 14.22 -41.50
CA TYR A 891 -35.55 14.45 -40.48
C TYR A 891 -36.22 15.04 -39.24
N ALA A 892 -35.62 14.89 -38.07
CA ALA A 892 -36.12 15.48 -36.83
C ALA A 892 -34.99 16.17 -36.06
N SER A 893 -35.17 17.45 -35.74
CA SER A 893 -34.34 18.23 -34.83
C SER A 893 -35.04 19.55 -34.47
N TYR A 894 -34.39 20.40 -33.66
CA TYR A 894 -34.73 21.82 -33.63
C TYR A 894 -34.37 22.47 -34.97
N ILE A 895 -35.03 23.59 -35.28
CA ILE A 895 -34.81 24.39 -36.49
C ILE A 895 -34.15 25.69 -36.06
N ILE A 896 -33.05 26.07 -36.71
CA ILE A 896 -32.44 27.39 -36.55
C ILE A 896 -33.19 28.34 -37.48
N ASP A 897 -33.87 29.35 -36.93
CA ASP A 897 -34.63 30.31 -37.74
C ASP A 897 -33.75 31.46 -38.23
N ASP A 898 -33.20 31.30 -39.43
CA ASP A 898 -32.38 32.30 -40.14
C ASP A 898 -33.21 33.19 -41.09
N VAL A 899 -34.53 33.01 -41.15
CA VAL A 899 -35.41 33.65 -42.12
C VAL A 899 -36.23 34.78 -41.50
N ASN A 900 -36.69 34.62 -40.25
CA ASN A 900 -37.55 35.60 -39.58
C ASN A 900 -36.77 36.47 -38.58
N ASP A 901 -37.03 37.78 -38.57
CA ASP A 901 -36.41 38.72 -37.61
C ASP A 901 -36.77 38.42 -36.13
N VAL A 902 -37.89 37.73 -35.91
CA VAL A 902 -38.29 37.15 -34.61
C VAL A 902 -38.43 35.64 -34.83
N ALA A 903 -37.61 34.85 -34.14
CA ALA A 903 -37.57 33.40 -34.31
C ALA A 903 -38.95 32.77 -34.06
N GLN A 904 -39.44 32.01 -35.04
CA GLN A 904 -40.70 31.28 -34.98
C GLN A 904 -40.53 29.85 -34.42
N TYR A 905 -39.30 29.34 -34.45
CA TYR A 905 -38.90 28.06 -33.87
C TYR A 905 -37.99 28.37 -32.68
N LYS A 906 -38.10 27.57 -31.61
CA LYS A 906 -37.41 27.86 -30.36
C LYS A 906 -36.29 26.88 -30.05
N GLU A 907 -35.10 27.43 -29.91
CA GLU A 907 -33.88 26.71 -29.58
C GLU A 907 -32.98 27.52 -28.61
N PRO A 908 -32.33 26.87 -27.63
CA PRO A 908 -31.34 27.51 -26.78
C PRO A 908 -30.10 27.95 -27.57
N SER A 909 -29.57 29.13 -27.24
CA SER A 909 -28.35 29.68 -27.87
C SER A 909 -27.12 28.80 -27.69
N GLU A 910 -27.10 28.01 -26.62
CA GLU A 910 -26.04 27.08 -26.22
C GLU A 910 -25.97 25.85 -27.12
N PHE A 911 -27.00 25.58 -27.94
CA PHE A 911 -27.04 24.48 -28.91
C PHE A 911 -26.66 24.93 -30.32
N LEU A 912 -26.21 26.17 -30.49
CA LEU A 912 -25.83 26.75 -31.78
C LEU A 912 -24.31 26.91 -31.88
N SER A 913 -23.78 26.88 -33.11
CA SER A 913 -22.41 27.30 -33.39
C SER A 913 -22.21 28.79 -33.10
N ASP A 914 -20.95 29.23 -32.98
CA ASP A 914 -20.60 30.64 -32.70
C ASP A 914 -21.19 31.64 -33.71
N ASP A 915 -21.32 31.22 -34.98
CA ASP A 915 -21.93 32.03 -36.05
C ASP A 915 -23.45 31.87 -36.15
N LYS A 916 -24.05 31.03 -35.29
CA LYS A 916 -25.48 30.71 -35.20
C LYS A 916 -26.10 30.10 -36.46
N GLN A 917 -25.29 29.58 -37.39
CA GLN A 917 -25.79 28.95 -38.62
C GLN A 917 -25.66 27.42 -38.60
N GLY A 918 -25.05 26.87 -37.55
CA GLY A 918 -24.82 25.45 -37.35
C GLY A 918 -25.31 24.99 -35.98
N ARG A 919 -25.46 23.68 -35.84
CA ARG A 919 -25.81 23.03 -34.57
C ARG A 919 -24.55 22.65 -33.80
N ASP A 920 -24.55 22.89 -32.49
CA ASP A 920 -23.58 22.29 -31.57
C ASP A 920 -24.17 21.04 -30.92
N ASP A 921 -24.07 19.92 -31.65
CA ASP A 921 -24.56 18.62 -31.20
C ASP A 921 -23.74 18.09 -29.99
N GLY A 922 -22.53 18.61 -29.74
CA GLY A 922 -21.66 18.22 -28.62
C GLY A 922 -22.17 18.76 -27.29
N THR A 923 -22.55 20.04 -27.25
CA THR A 923 -23.14 20.67 -26.07
C THR A 923 -24.53 20.09 -25.75
N GLN A 924 -25.35 19.84 -26.78
CA GLN A 924 -26.67 19.20 -26.62
C GLN A 924 -26.57 17.81 -25.98
N LEU A 925 -25.62 16.98 -26.43
CA LEU A 925 -25.40 15.64 -25.89
C LEU A 925 -24.94 15.66 -24.43
N ALA A 926 -24.13 16.64 -24.05
CA ALA A 926 -23.68 16.81 -22.65
C ALA A 926 -24.86 17.16 -21.72
N TYR A 927 -25.76 18.05 -22.15
CA TYR A 927 -26.95 18.44 -21.38
C TYR A 927 -27.91 17.27 -21.20
N LEU A 928 -28.16 16.49 -22.27
CA LEU A 928 -28.97 15.26 -22.21
C LEU A 928 -28.37 14.22 -21.27
N THR A 929 -27.04 14.05 -21.27
CA THR A 929 -26.35 13.11 -20.38
C THR A 929 -26.57 13.47 -18.91
N LEU A 930 -26.46 14.75 -18.56
CA LEU A 930 -26.70 15.20 -17.18
C LEU A 930 -28.17 15.02 -16.77
N MET A 931 -29.12 15.26 -17.68
CA MET A 931 -30.54 15.05 -17.40
C MET A 931 -30.86 13.57 -17.16
N VAL A 932 -30.30 12.66 -17.95
CA VAL A 932 -30.47 11.21 -17.74
C VAL A 932 -29.89 10.78 -16.39
N GLN A 933 -28.74 11.33 -15.98
CA GLN A 933 -28.18 11.06 -14.65
C GLN A 933 -29.12 11.51 -13.53
N GLU A 934 -29.78 12.66 -13.68
CA GLU A 934 -30.71 13.17 -12.66
C GLU A 934 -32.01 12.36 -12.62
N MET A 935 -32.59 12.02 -13.78
CA MET A 935 -33.73 11.10 -13.86
C MET A 935 -33.42 9.75 -13.20
N TYR A 936 -32.21 9.22 -13.40
CA TYR A 936 -31.81 7.96 -12.77
C TYR A 936 -31.75 8.07 -11.25
N LYS A 937 -31.28 9.21 -10.69
CA LYS A 937 -31.31 9.43 -9.24
C LYS A 937 -32.73 9.49 -8.71
N GLU A 938 -33.63 10.25 -9.35
CA GLU A 938 -35.04 10.32 -8.94
C GLU A 938 -35.73 8.95 -8.99
N ILE A 939 -35.44 8.14 -10.02
CA ILE A 939 -35.96 6.76 -10.11
C ILE A 939 -35.45 5.90 -8.95
N GLN A 940 -34.18 6.05 -8.53
CA GLN A 940 -33.64 5.31 -7.38
C GLN A 940 -34.26 5.77 -6.05
N GLU A 941 -34.52 7.07 -5.90
CA GLU A 941 -35.21 7.61 -4.73
C GLU A 941 -36.67 7.15 -4.65
N LEU A 942 -37.36 7.06 -5.79
CA LEU A 942 -38.73 6.53 -5.87
C LEU A 942 -38.80 5.02 -5.63
N LYS A 943 -37.74 4.26 -5.94
CA LYS A 943 -37.65 2.81 -5.63
C LYS A 943 -37.39 2.51 -4.15
N ASN A 944 -36.90 3.50 -3.40
CA ASN A 944 -36.60 3.38 -1.96
C ASN A 944 -37.74 3.90 -1.06
N LYS A 945 -38.85 4.36 -1.65
CA LYS A 945 -40.13 4.65 -0.98
C LYS A 945 -41.13 3.54 -1.31
#